data_AF-A0A9D7CBX4-F1
#
_entry.id   AF-A0A9D7CBX4-F1
#
_cell.length_a   1.000
_cell.length_b   1.000
_cell.length_c   1.000
_cell.angle_alpha   90.00
_cell.angle_beta   90.00
_cell.angle_gamma   90.00
#
_symmetry.space_group_name_H-M   'P 1'
#
loop_
_entity.id
_entity.type
_entity.pdbx_description
1 polymer ?
#
loop_
_entity_poly.entity_id
_entity_poly.type
_entity_poly.pdbx_seq_one_letter_code
_entity_poly.pdbx_strand_id
1 'polypeptide(L)'
;MPLRHHAGARLLLAAATLAVASVLVVRSTAGAQPASSATRVDSLPLQPTRSLRFTADEGTWMSLDVAPDGRSIVFDLLGDLYSLPIGGGKAARLTSGTAFDAQPRWSPDGRSVVYVSDRSGADNVWIADADGRNARAITRDTHHNFVSPEWTPDGAFVVVSRSTEEVNRPQDYQLFLYHRSGTGSGVQLTGRPAASSAGDSTAPRPRAVFGIAFGDDPRYAWVSAAATKGYAQAQVALLDRTTGRLYGRTQEITGAMRPTPSPDGKWLVYGTRRDGVTGLKLVELSSGDERWLVPAVDRDDQEGASTRDLLPGASFTPDSKALIASFHGKFWRIEVPDGRTTPIPFSADVDVGIGPLARFDYSAGDSMVTARRIEQPSRSPDGSALAFSALARLWVQPLTGPQHDSATPRRLDTGTDGAFYPAWSPDGRWIAYVTWNDVEGGDIYRVRSDGSAAPERLTSERAFYEKLAWAPNGRIVAARGPRQQRLGFFDELRTGRPQVRELVWIPAAGGNPAVITPLNTAPRWASQHYGLPHVSGDSTRLYFTDAIDGLVSVRWDGSERRSHLRVNGWEWTRHPPALADEILLSPAGDHVLSLVNSQVWLVSVPPTGERLPTVFLPSTSTALPSRRLTTVGADFIEWGAGGRTAHWALGNSYWSYDLATGISTERRGVSVRMPRDVPRGTVALRGARVITMKGDEVLENADIVVTDNRITAVGVRGSVTIPAGAREIDVAGKTILPGYVDVHAHMWAPWGVHRQQVWEYLANMAYGVTGTRDPQTMTPDVITYADAVATGDIIGPRILSTARGIFAAEDIKSLDDARHVATRYAEYYRTQTLKNYLVGDRIERQWLVMAAREKQLTPTAEGTSDFKMNLTLALDGYAGVEHELSLTTIYGDVVKLLAESGITYTPTLIVTGAGLAGEHQWYRDVDVHDDAKLRRFLPHEELDRRTLRRGVLALPNQSEIRHLAASARQVVAAGGRIGLGAHGQLQGVGAHWELWMLQSGGLTNHEALRVATRYGADAIGHGKNFGSIEVGKLADLQVLDRNPLEDIRNSLSIRRVMVNGRLYDTETMGEVWPRQRALPRQWWQGDGEVR
;
A
#
# COMPACT_ATOMS: atom_id res chain seq x y z
N MET A 1 24.04 -52.75 -24.80
CA MET A 1 23.65 -54.12 -24.41
C MET A 1 22.62 -53.99 -23.28
N PRO A 2 21.48 -54.70 -23.37
CA PRO A 2 20.15 -54.18 -23.01
C PRO A 2 19.51 -54.96 -21.83
N LEU A 3 18.31 -54.59 -21.34
CA LEU A 3 17.01 -55.23 -21.65
C LEU A 3 15.90 -54.40 -20.96
N ARG A 4 14.95 -53.78 -21.67
CA ARG A 4 13.68 -54.30 -22.25
C ARG A 4 12.66 -54.71 -21.16
N HIS A 5 11.52 -53.98 -21.03
CA HIS A 5 10.20 -54.21 -21.68
C HIS A 5 9.51 -55.50 -21.15
N HIS A 6 8.22 -55.62 -20.82
CA HIS A 6 6.93 -55.12 -21.37
C HIS A 6 5.82 -55.27 -20.28
N ALA A 7 4.79 -54.42 -20.21
CA ALA A 7 3.42 -54.62 -20.75
C ALA A 7 2.82 -56.03 -20.49
N GLY A 8 1.57 -56.24 -20.05
CA GLY A 8 0.40 -55.41 -19.84
C GLY A 8 -0.80 -56.30 -19.49
N ALA A 9 -1.90 -55.67 -19.05
CA ALA A 9 -3.31 -56.03 -19.35
C ALA A 9 -3.86 -57.42 -18.91
N ARG A 10 -5.10 -57.66 -18.47
CA ARG A 10 -6.41 -56.96 -18.40
C ARG A 10 -7.29 -57.95 -17.58
N LEU A 11 -8.07 -57.53 -16.57
CA LEU A 11 -9.49 -57.14 -16.63
C LEU A 11 -10.49 -58.31 -16.41
N LEU A 12 -11.59 -57.98 -15.70
CA LEU A 12 -12.93 -58.61 -15.58
C LEU A 12 -13.24 -59.24 -14.19
N LEU A 13 -14.08 -58.59 -13.37
CA LEU A 13 -15.57 -58.68 -13.25
C LEU A 13 -16.00 -60.01 -12.58
N ALA A 14 -16.91 -60.13 -11.61
CA ALA A 14 -18.04 -59.34 -11.11
C ALA A 14 -18.36 -59.80 -9.65
N ALA A 15 -18.65 -58.91 -8.71
CA ALA A 15 -19.98 -58.55 -8.18
C ALA A 15 -20.92 -59.71 -7.79
N ALA A 16 -21.16 -59.88 -6.47
CA ALA A 16 -22.50 -59.98 -5.89
C ALA A 16 -22.45 -59.84 -4.35
N THR A 17 -23.25 -58.89 -3.88
CA THR A 17 -23.48 -58.42 -2.51
C THR A 17 -24.45 -59.29 -1.70
N LEU A 18 -24.23 -59.39 -0.39
CA LEU A 18 -25.31 -59.42 0.60
C LEU A 18 -24.85 -58.69 1.88
N ALA A 19 -25.62 -57.67 2.26
CA ALA A 19 -25.40 -56.78 3.38
C ALA A 19 -26.54 -56.90 4.38
N VAL A 20 -26.23 -56.97 5.68
CA VAL A 20 -27.01 -56.48 6.86
C VAL A 20 -25.96 -56.35 8.00
N ALA A 21 -25.43 -55.15 8.30
CA ALA A 21 -25.85 -54.20 9.35
C ALA A 21 -25.64 -54.72 10.80
N SER A 22 -25.14 -54.02 11.82
CA SER A 22 -24.54 -52.69 12.03
C SER A 22 -24.16 -52.65 13.53
N VAL A 23 -22.97 -52.16 13.92
CA VAL A 23 -22.78 -51.36 15.16
C VAL A 23 -21.72 -50.30 14.87
N LEU A 24 -22.14 -49.03 14.97
CA LEU A 24 -21.33 -47.83 14.77
C LEU A 24 -20.29 -47.66 15.88
N VAL A 25 -19.05 -47.37 15.48
CA VAL A 25 -18.12 -46.53 16.23
C VAL A 25 -17.82 -45.31 15.35
N VAL A 26 -18.43 -44.17 15.69
CA VAL A 26 -18.15 -42.89 15.01
C VAL A 26 -16.82 -42.38 15.54
N ARG A 27 -15.75 -42.55 14.77
CA ARG A 27 -14.56 -41.70 14.88
C ARG A 27 -14.80 -40.48 14.00
N SER A 28 -15.01 -39.32 14.62
CA SER A 28 -14.97 -38.02 13.95
C SER A 28 -13.53 -37.75 13.52
N THR A 29 -13.20 -38.15 12.30
CA THR A 29 -12.01 -37.64 11.62
C THR A 29 -12.37 -36.26 11.08
N ALA A 30 -11.93 -35.22 11.79
CA ALA A 30 -11.78 -33.89 11.21
C ALA A 30 -10.70 -34.00 10.13
N GLY A 31 -11.12 -34.36 8.92
CA GLY A 31 -10.26 -34.38 7.75
C GLY A 31 -9.86 -32.94 7.42
N ALA A 32 -8.60 -32.60 7.66
CA ALA A 32 -7.96 -31.55 6.90
C ALA A 32 -8.04 -31.96 5.43
N GLN A 33 -8.91 -31.31 4.66
CA GLN A 33 -8.86 -31.43 3.21
C GLN A 33 -7.47 -30.98 2.77
N PRO A 34 -6.72 -31.80 2.02
CA PRO A 34 -5.56 -31.28 1.32
C PRO A 34 -6.08 -30.18 0.42
N ALA A 35 -5.55 -28.96 0.58
CA ALA A 35 -5.82 -27.87 -0.34
C ALA A 35 -5.53 -28.39 -1.74
N SER A 36 -6.57 -28.59 -2.55
CA SER A 36 -6.38 -28.88 -3.96
C SER A 36 -5.63 -27.68 -4.50
N SER A 37 -4.39 -27.88 -4.98
CA SER A 37 -3.77 -26.92 -5.88
C SER A 37 -4.64 -26.91 -7.13
N ALA A 38 -5.68 -26.08 -7.12
CA ALA A 38 -6.53 -25.89 -8.27
C ALA A 38 -5.60 -25.38 -9.37
N THR A 39 -5.41 -26.20 -10.41
CA THR A 39 -4.72 -25.75 -11.62
C THR A 39 -5.46 -24.51 -12.08
N ARG A 40 -4.80 -23.35 -12.03
CA ARG A 40 -5.43 -22.09 -12.48
C ARG A 40 -5.85 -22.29 -13.92
N VAL A 41 -7.14 -22.09 -14.18
CA VAL A 41 -7.70 -22.10 -15.53
C VAL A 41 -7.24 -20.83 -16.22
N ASP A 42 -7.08 -20.86 -17.55
CA ASP A 42 -6.73 -19.69 -18.36
C ASP A 42 -7.94 -18.72 -18.46
N SER A 43 -8.46 -18.27 -17.31
CA SER A 43 -9.57 -17.32 -17.17
C SER A 43 -9.52 -16.55 -15.85
N LEU A 44 -10.02 -15.31 -15.90
CA LEU A 44 -10.18 -14.45 -14.74
C LEU A 44 -11.50 -14.76 -14.00
N PRO A 45 -11.51 -14.86 -12.65
CA PRO A 45 -12.68 -15.27 -11.88
C PRO A 45 -13.81 -14.24 -11.82
N LEU A 46 -13.51 -12.95 -11.87
CA LEU A 46 -14.50 -11.88 -11.74
C LEU A 46 -15.36 -11.79 -12.99
N GLN A 47 -16.69 -11.77 -12.80
CA GLN A 47 -17.64 -11.56 -13.88
C GLN A 47 -17.97 -10.07 -14.01
N PRO A 48 -17.82 -9.47 -15.21
CA PRO A 48 -18.18 -8.08 -15.44
C PRO A 48 -19.70 -7.89 -15.34
N THR A 49 -20.14 -6.77 -14.76
CA THR A 49 -21.57 -6.42 -14.62
C THR A 49 -21.93 -5.09 -15.28
N ARG A 50 -20.92 -4.38 -15.79
CA ARG A 50 -20.99 -3.12 -16.52
C ARG A 50 -20.16 -3.24 -17.79
N SER A 51 -20.29 -2.28 -18.70
CA SER A 51 -19.50 -2.23 -19.93
C SER A 51 -19.14 -0.78 -20.25
N LEU A 52 -17.98 -0.59 -20.85
CA LEU A 52 -17.54 0.68 -21.43
C LEU A 52 -17.54 0.53 -22.94
N ARG A 53 -18.34 1.36 -23.62
CA ARG A 53 -18.57 1.30 -25.06
C ARG A 53 -18.45 2.66 -25.70
N PHE A 54 -17.52 2.78 -26.63
CA PHE A 54 -17.34 4.00 -27.42
C PHE A 54 -16.55 3.69 -28.68
N THR A 55 -16.66 4.55 -29.69
CA THR A 55 -15.73 4.52 -30.82
C THR A 55 -14.55 5.43 -30.52
N ALA A 56 -13.34 4.89 -30.67
CA ALA A 56 -12.07 5.57 -30.45
C ALA A 56 -11.42 5.90 -31.80
N ASP A 57 -10.92 7.12 -31.92
CA ASP A 57 -10.03 7.57 -33.00
C ASP A 57 -8.66 8.04 -32.45
N GLU A 58 -8.46 7.88 -31.15
CA GLU A 58 -7.21 8.08 -30.43
C GLU A 58 -7.04 7.03 -29.33
N GLY A 59 -5.81 6.78 -28.91
CA GLY A 59 -5.52 5.81 -27.86
C GLY A 59 -4.19 6.04 -27.15
N THR A 60 -4.11 5.58 -25.89
CA THR A 60 -2.95 5.77 -25.03
C THR A 60 -1.99 4.59 -25.15
N TRP A 61 -0.72 4.89 -25.47
CA TRP A 61 0.39 3.92 -25.46
C TRP A 61 0.18 2.67 -26.35
N MET A 62 -0.33 2.88 -27.57
CA MET A 62 -0.69 1.81 -28.50
C MET A 62 0.55 1.18 -29.14
N SER A 63 0.97 -0.01 -28.72
CA SER A 63 2.03 -0.75 -29.42
C SER A 63 1.49 -1.35 -30.70
N LEU A 64 2.31 -1.37 -31.76
CA LEU A 64 1.90 -1.87 -33.07
C LEU A 64 2.98 -2.69 -33.78
N ASP A 65 2.57 -3.43 -34.81
CA ASP A 65 3.44 -4.04 -35.79
C ASP A 65 2.82 -4.01 -37.20
N VAL A 66 3.67 -3.93 -38.22
CA VAL A 66 3.26 -3.94 -39.63
C VAL A 66 3.32 -5.38 -40.15
N ALA A 67 2.28 -5.81 -40.86
CA ALA A 67 2.26 -7.14 -41.46
C ALA A 67 3.41 -7.32 -42.47
N PRO A 68 3.99 -8.53 -42.63
CA PRO A 68 5.08 -8.76 -43.58
C PRO A 68 4.76 -8.42 -45.03
N ASP A 69 3.47 -8.41 -45.40
CA ASP A 69 3.00 -8.00 -46.73
C ASP A 69 2.84 -6.47 -46.90
N GLY A 70 3.01 -5.70 -45.82
CA GLY A 70 2.92 -4.25 -45.77
C GLY A 70 1.51 -3.68 -45.87
N ARG A 71 0.45 -4.50 -45.75
CA ARG A 71 -0.94 -4.07 -46.03
C ARG A 71 -1.74 -3.69 -44.80
N SER A 72 -1.36 -4.18 -43.62
CA SER A 72 -2.08 -3.94 -42.37
C SER A 72 -1.13 -3.72 -41.19
N ILE A 73 -1.70 -3.13 -40.15
CA ILE A 73 -1.11 -2.92 -38.83
C ILE A 73 -1.90 -3.78 -37.84
N VAL A 74 -1.21 -4.48 -36.94
CA VAL A 74 -1.83 -4.98 -35.70
C VAL A 74 -1.46 -4.05 -34.55
N PHE A 75 -2.41 -3.71 -33.69
CA PHE A 75 -2.17 -2.84 -32.54
C PHE A 75 -3.05 -3.20 -31.36
N ASP A 76 -2.70 -2.73 -30.17
CA ASP A 76 -3.53 -2.85 -28.97
C ASP A 76 -4.19 -1.53 -28.56
N LEU A 77 -5.38 -1.64 -27.96
CA LEU A 77 -6.15 -0.52 -27.42
C LEU A 77 -7.01 -1.01 -26.25
N LEU A 78 -6.79 -0.46 -25.05
CA LEU A 78 -7.48 -0.80 -23.79
C LEU A 78 -7.63 -2.31 -23.51
N GLY A 79 -6.62 -3.10 -23.84
CA GLY A 79 -6.59 -4.54 -23.52
C GLY A 79 -7.20 -5.45 -24.58
N ASP A 80 -7.59 -4.91 -25.75
CA ASP A 80 -7.95 -5.70 -26.92
C ASP A 80 -6.97 -5.45 -28.08
N LEU A 81 -6.86 -6.42 -28.98
CA LEU A 81 -6.09 -6.33 -30.21
C LEU A 81 -6.98 -6.00 -31.40
N TYR A 82 -6.45 -5.21 -32.33
CA TYR A 82 -7.13 -4.77 -33.53
C TYR A 82 -6.21 -4.88 -34.76
N SER A 83 -6.82 -5.07 -35.93
CA SER A 83 -6.17 -4.97 -37.23
C SER A 83 -6.67 -3.74 -37.98
N LEU A 84 -5.77 -2.97 -38.57
CA LEU A 84 -6.05 -1.73 -39.31
C LEU A 84 -5.38 -1.80 -40.70
N PRO A 85 -6.06 -1.44 -41.81
CA PRO A 85 -5.39 -1.25 -43.08
C PRO A 85 -4.27 -0.21 -42.98
N ILE A 86 -3.14 -0.40 -43.66
CA ILE A 86 -1.96 0.49 -43.55
C ILE A 86 -2.26 1.95 -43.96
N GLY A 87 -3.29 2.17 -44.78
CA GLY A 87 -3.77 3.50 -45.16
C GLY A 87 -4.78 4.14 -44.18
N GLY A 88 -5.18 3.42 -43.13
CA GLY A 88 -6.18 3.84 -42.15
C GLY A 88 -7.61 3.36 -42.42
N GLY A 89 -8.56 3.84 -41.62
CA GLY A 89 -9.99 3.52 -41.71
C GLY A 89 -10.54 2.83 -40.47
N LYS A 90 -11.53 1.95 -40.65
CA LYS A 90 -12.14 1.22 -39.54
C LYS A 90 -11.29 0.00 -39.17
N ALA A 91 -10.93 -0.10 -37.90
CA ALA A 91 -10.19 -1.24 -37.35
C ALA A 91 -11.12 -2.43 -37.11
N ALA A 92 -10.61 -3.64 -37.35
CA ALA A 92 -11.28 -4.90 -37.03
C ALA A 92 -10.76 -5.44 -35.70
N ARG A 93 -11.65 -5.68 -34.74
CA ARG A 93 -11.30 -6.26 -33.43
C ARG A 93 -10.92 -7.74 -33.58
N LEU A 94 -9.79 -8.13 -33.02
CA LEU A 94 -9.24 -9.49 -33.06
C LEU A 94 -9.43 -10.25 -31.74
N THR A 95 -9.31 -9.55 -30.61
CA THR A 95 -9.54 -10.14 -29.28
C THR A 95 -10.63 -9.43 -28.52
N SER A 96 -11.25 -10.13 -27.58
CA SER A 96 -12.31 -9.61 -26.72
C SER A 96 -12.33 -10.34 -25.39
N GLY A 97 -12.72 -9.65 -24.32
CA GLY A 97 -12.93 -10.26 -23.00
C GLY A 97 -12.55 -9.32 -21.87
N THR A 98 -12.29 -9.88 -20.70
CA THR A 98 -11.80 -9.15 -19.51
C THR A 98 -10.28 -9.16 -19.36
N ALA A 99 -9.60 -10.04 -20.10
CA ALA A 99 -8.15 -10.09 -20.16
C ALA A 99 -7.59 -8.83 -20.83
N PHE A 100 -6.37 -8.46 -20.47
CA PHE A 100 -5.66 -7.33 -21.02
C PHE A 100 -4.60 -7.82 -22.01
N ASP A 101 -4.99 -7.92 -23.28
CA ASP A 101 -4.15 -8.33 -24.40
C ASP A 101 -3.37 -7.12 -24.95
N ALA A 102 -2.04 -7.22 -25.09
CA ALA A 102 -1.18 -6.09 -25.45
C ALA A 102 0.10 -6.49 -26.22
N GLN A 103 0.76 -5.49 -26.81
CA GLN A 103 2.06 -5.60 -27.49
C GLN A 103 2.09 -6.67 -28.61
N PRO A 104 1.14 -6.65 -29.57
CA PRO A 104 1.06 -7.65 -30.62
C PRO A 104 2.20 -7.54 -31.63
N ARG A 105 2.71 -8.68 -32.12
CA ARG A 105 3.69 -8.77 -33.22
C ARG A 105 3.33 -9.84 -34.23
N TRP A 106 3.49 -9.52 -35.51
CA TRP A 106 3.23 -10.46 -36.61
C TRP A 106 4.31 -11.54 -36.68
N SER A 107 3.91 -12.78 -36.94
CA SER A 107 4.89 -13.80 -37.34
C SER A 107 5.52 -13.44 -38.69
N PRO A 108 6.76 -13.88 -38.98
CA PRO A 108 7.43 -13.57 -40.25
C PRO A 108 6.65 -14.04 -41.50
N ASP A 109 5.79 -15.05 -41.36
CA ASP A 109 4.91 -15.56 -42.42
C ASP A 109 3.53 -14.87 -42.48
N GLY A 110 3.24 -13.94 -41.57
CA GLY A 110 1.98 -13.19 -41.48
C GLY A 110 0.76 -14.02 -41.05
N ARG A 111 0.94 -15.28 -40.64
CA ARG A 111 -0.18 -16.20 -40.33
C ARG A 111 -0.63 -16.15 -38.87
N SER A 112 0.20 -15.63 -37.98
CA SER A 112 -0.06 -15.62 -36.55
C SER A 112 0.36 -14.29 -35.93
N VAL A 113 -0.21 -13.99 -34.77
CA VAL A 113 0.17 -12.85 -33.93
C VAL A 113 0.62 -13.38 -32.57
N VAL A 114 1.76 -12.92 -32.08
CA VAL A 114 2.19 -13.12 -30.69
C VAL A 114 1.85 -11.88 -29.88
N TYR A 115 1.44 -12.04 -28.63
CA TYR A 115 1.07 -10.94 -27.74
C TYR A 115 1.20 -11.35 -26.27
N VAL A 116 1.10 -10.39 -25.36
CA VAL A 116 1.07 -10.62 -23.91
C VAL A 116 -0.36 -10.53 -23.40
N SER A 117 -0.76 -11.42 -22.50
CA SER A 117 -2.09 -11.42 -21.87
C SER A 117 -2.03 -11.83 -20.40
N ASP A 118 -2.84 -11.17 -19.56
CA ASP A 118 -3.02 -11.46 -18.13
C ASP A 118 -4.17 -12.44 -17.84
N ARG A 119 -4.70 -13.12 -18.88
CA ARG A 119 -5.88 -13.99 -18.80
C ARG A 119 -5.80 -15.09 -17.73
N SER A 120 -4.59 -15.51 -17.37
CA SER A 120 -4.28 -16.50 -16.33
C SER A 120 -3.87 -15.87 -14.98
N GLY A 121 -4.10 -14.57 -14.78
CA GLY A 121 -3.74 -13.79 -13.60
C GLY A 121 -2.45 -13.00 -13.76
N ALA A 122 -1.34 -13.69 -14.04
CA ALA A 122 -0.06 -13.09 -14.38
C ALA A 122 0.12 -13.01 -15.91
N ASP A 123 0.97 -12.10 -16.35
CA ASP A 123 1.30 -11.93 -17.76
C ASP A 123 1.94 -13.17 -18.34
N ASN A 124 1.44 -13.61 -19.49
CA ASN A 124 1.98 -14.73 -20.24
C ASN A 124 1.99 -14.40 -21.73
N VAL A 125 2.81 -15.14 -22.48
CA VAL A 125 2.94 -14.99 -23.93
C VAL A 125 1.95 -15.90 -24.63
N TRP A 126 1.19 -15.34 -25.56
CA TRP A 126 0.13 -16.01 -26.31
C TRP A 126 0.37 -15.90 -27.80
N ILE A 127 -0.06 -16.91 -28.53
CA ILE A 127 -0.11 -16.90 -29.99
C ILE A 127 -1.55 -17.17 -30.42
N ALA A 128 -2.03 -16.37 -31.37
CA ALA A 128 -3.29 -16.57 -32.08
C ALA A 128 -3.06 -16.56 -33.59
N ASP A 129 -4.04 -17.02 -34.35
CA ASP A 129 -4.08 -16.84 -35.80
C ASP A 129 -4.17 -15.34 -36.14
N ALA A 130 -3.87 -14.98 -37.40
CA ALA A 130 -3.93 -13.60 -37.91
C ALA A 130 -5.27 -12.89 -37.69
N ASP A 131 -6.36 -13.64 -37.54
CA ASP A 131 -7.71 -13.15 -37.29
C ASP A 131 -8.12 -13.19 -35.80
N GLY A 132 -7.19 -13.52 -34.90
CA GLY A 132 -7.40 -13.60 -33.45
C GLY A 132 -7.94 -14.93 -32.94
N ARG A 133 -8.26 -15.90 -33.81
CA ARG A 133 -8.76 -17.23 -33.41
C ARG A 133 -7.63 -18.14 -32.90
N ASN A 134 -8.03 -19.27 -32.30
CA ASN A 134 -7.13 -20.34 -31.85
C ASN A 134 -6.01 -19.88 -30.89
N ALA A 135 -6.31 -18.87 -30.07
CA ALA A 135 -5.40 -18.34 -29.07
C ALA A 135 -4.94 -19.41 -28.07
N ARG A 136 -3.62 -19.51 -27.85
CA ARG A 136 -3.03 -20.41 -26.85
C ARG A 136 -1.78 -19.79 -26.20
N ALA A 137 -1.62 -20.04 -24.92
CA ALA A 137 -0.42 -19.65 -24.19
C ALA A 137 0.79 -20.51 -24.60
N ILE A 138 1.96 -19.90 -24.68
CA ILE A 138 3.25 -20.60 -24.80
C ILE A 138 4.09 -20.53 -23.51
N THR A 139 3.64 -19.76 -22.52
CA THR A 139 4.19 -19.70 -21.16
C THR A 139 3.09 -19.93 -20.13
N ARG A 140 3.46 -20.35 -18.91
CA ARG A 140 2.55 -20.58 -17.77
C ARG A 140 3.18 -20.16 -16.45
N ASP A 141 3.64 -18.91 -16.37
CA ASP A 141 4.21 -18.31 -15.15
C ASP A 141 3.09 -17.66 -14.31
N THR A 142 3.26 -17.69 -12.99
CA THR A 142 2.34 -17.08 -12.02
C THR A 142 3.02 -16.05 -11.11
N HIS A 143 4.32 -15.82 -11.31
CA HIS A 143 5.20 -15.05 -10.44
C HIS A 143 5.90 -13.90 -11.14
N HIS A 144 5.95 -13.86 -12.47
CA HIS A 144 6.71 -12.85 -13.21
C HIS A 144 5.86 -12.21 -14.30
N ASN A 145 6.22 -10.99 -14.68
CA ASN A 145 5.62 -10.28 -15.80
C ASN A 145 6.40 -10.51 -17.09
N PHE A 146 5.70 -10.44 -18.22
CA PHE A 146 6.26 -10.59 -19.55
C PHE A 146 5.93 -9.36 -20.38
N VAL A 147 6.92 -8.81 -21.08
CA VAL A 147 6.75 -7.65 -21.95
C VAL A 147 7.60 -7.80 -23.21
N SER A 148 7.23 -7.07 -24.26
CA SER A 148 8.04 -6.94 -25.48
C SER A 148 8.29 -8.27 -26.21
N PRO A 149 7.26 -9.07 -26.54
CA PRO A 149 7.46 -10.27 -27.32
C PRO A 149 7.96 -9.91 -28.74
N GLU A 150 8.80 -10.77 -29.32
CA GLU A 150 9.35 -10.63 -30.66
C GLU A 150 9.55 -12.03 -31.27
N TRP A 151 9.18 -12.21 -32.53
CA TRP A 151 9.47 -13.45 -33.25
C TRP A 151 10.94 -13.52 -33.67
N THR A 152 11.56 -14.69 -33.56
CA THR A 152 12.81 -14.91 -34.27
C THR A 152 12.56 -14.86 -35.79
N PRO A 153 13.54 -14.44 -36.62
CA PRO A 153 13.35 -14.29 -38.07
C PRO A 153 12.88 -15.57 -38.79
N ASP A 154 13.19 -16.75 -38.23
CA ASP A 154 12.74 -18.06 -38.73
C ASP A 154 11.31 -18.43 -38.32
N GLY A 155 10.67 -17.64 -37.44
CA GLY A 155 9.34 -17.86 -36.90
C GLY A 155 9.20 -19.11 -36.01
N ALA A 156 10.31 -19.72 -35.57
CA ALA A 156 10.29 -20.93 -34.74
C ALA A 156 10.21 -20.63 -33.23
N PHE A 157 10.72 -19.48 -32.81
CA PHE A 157 10.76 -19.06 -31.41
C PHE A 157 10.22 -17.65 -31.22
N VAL A 158 9.91 -17.34 -29.97
CA VAL A 158 9.57 -16.01 -29.48
C VAL A 158 10.58 -15.65 -28.40
N VAL A 159 11.17 -14.46 -28.50
CA VAL A 159 11.94 -13.85 -27.43
C VAL A 159 11.06 -12.84 -26.71
N VAL A 160 11.16 -12.77 -25.39
CA VAL A 160 10.36 -11.89 -24.55
C VAL A 160 11.20 -11.38 -23.38
N SER A 161 10.87 -10.20 -22.88
CA SER A 161 11.46 -9.68 -21.65
C SER A 161 10.63 -10.18 -20.47
N ARG A 162 11.25 -10.91 -19.55
CA ARG A 162 10.61 -11.45 -18.34
C ARG A 162 11.15 -10.75 -17.11
N SER A 163 10.29 -10.35 -16.18
CA SER A 163 10.74 -9.71 -14.95
C SER A 163 11.58 -10.68 -14.12
N THR A 164 12.58 -10.17 -13.42
CA THR A 164 13.36 -10.96 -12.45
C THR A 164 12.79 -10.90 -11.03
N GLU A 165 11.85 -9.99 -10.82
CA GLU A 165 11.13 -9.77 -9.56
C GLU A 165 9.68 -10.26 -9.68
N GLU A 166 8.98 -10.33 -8.54
CA GLU A 166 7.61 -10.81 -8.44
C GLU A 166 6.62 -9.93 -9.24
N VAL A 167 5.54 -10.56 -9.72
CA VAL A 167 4.51 -10.03 -10.62
C VAL A 167 3.86 -8.72 -10.12
N ASN A 168 3.84 -8.52 -8.81
CA ASN A 168 3.24 -7.37 -8.14
C ASN A 168 4.20 -6.18 -8.00
N ARG A 169 5.48 -6.33 -8.37
CA ARG A 169 6.47 -5.24 -8.31
C ARG A 169 7.58 -5.47 -9.35
N PRO A 170 7.27 -5.48 -10.66
CA PRO A 170 8.31 -5.65 -11.68
C PRO A 170 9.19 -4.40 -11.77
N GLN A 171 10.50 -4.51 -11.50
CA GLN A 171 11.43 -3.38 -11.72
C GLN A 171 12.56 -3.70 -12.70
N ASP A 172 12.94 -4.97 -12.82
CA ASP A 172 14.06 -5.41 -13.66
C ASP A 172 13.60 -6.54 -14.59
N TYR A 173 14.14 -6.55 -15.81
CA TYR A 173 13.80 -7.50 -16.87
C TYR A 173 15.03 -8.15 -17.50
N GLN A 174 14.89 -9.38 -17.98
CA GLN A 174 15.89 -10.12 -18.75
C GLN A 174 15.23 -10.84 -19.94
N LEU A 175 16.00 -11.14 -20.98
CA LEU A 175 15.47 -11.79 -22.18
C LEU A 175 15.40 -13.31 -22.03
N PHE A 176 14.28 -13.89 -22.47
CA PHE A 176 14.04 -15.33 -22.49
C PHE A 176 13.53 -15.76 -23.87
N LEU A 177 13.96 -16.94 -24.31
CA LEU A 177 13.57 -17.58 -25.58
C LEU A 177 12.62 -18.74 -25.31
N TYR A 178 11.48 -18.76 -26.00
CA TYR A 178 10.47 -19.81 -25.93
C TYR A 178 10.15 -20.36 -27.33
N HIS A 179 9.99 -21.68 -27.44
CA HIS A 179 9.59 -22.28 -28.71
C HIS A 179 8.10 -22.05 -28.99
N ARG A 180 7.72 -21.78 -30.25
CA ARG A 180 6.35 -21.43 -30.63
C ARG A 180 5.29 -22.47 -30.25
N SER A 181 5.67 -23.73 -30.09
CA SER A 181 4.74 -24.80 -29.67
C SER A 181 4.27 -24.65 -28.22
N GLY A 182 4.98 -23.86 -27.40
CA GLY A 182 4.75 -23.79 -25.96
C GLY A 182 5.28 -24.99 -25.17
N THR A 183 6.09 -25.85 -25.80
CA THR A 183 6.75 -26.97 -25.10
C THR A 183 8.08 -26.50 -24.50
N GLY A 184 8.26 -26.70 -23.19
CA GLY A 184 9.50 -26.36 -22.46
C GLY A 184 9.35 -25.13 -21.55
N SER A 185 10.31 -24.94 -20.64
CA SER A 185 10.30 -23.88 -19.63
C SER A 185 10.93 -22.55 -20.09
N GLY A 186 11.41 -22.47 -21.33
CA GLY A 186 12.18 -21.34 -21.87
C GLY A 186 13.67 -21.37 -21.53
N VAL A 187 14.44 -20.55 -22.25
CA VAL A 187 15.90 -20.39 -22.09
C VAL A 187 16.22 -18.93 -21.82
N GLN A 188 16.87 -18.63 -20.69
CA GLN A 188 17.34 -17.29 -20.37
C GLN A 188 18.52 -16.91 -21.28
N LEU A 189 18.43 -15.78 -21.97
CA LEU A 189 19.46 -15.28 -22.89
C LEU A 189 20.40 -14.26 -22.22
N THR A 190 19.91 -13.49 -21.24
CA THR A 190 20.67 -12.41 -20.58
C THR A 190 20.55 -12.45 -19.07
N GLY A 191 21.49 -11.81 -18.37
CA GLY A 191 21.50 -11.73 -16.90
C GLY A 191 22.31 -12.84 -16.23
N ARG A 192 22.04 -13.09 -14.94
CA ARG A 192 22.67 -14.19 -14.18
C ARG A 192 21.80 -15.45 -14.28
N PRO A 193 22.36 -16.62 -14.60
CA PRO A 193 21.66 -17.89 -14.43
C PRO A 193 21.34 -18.12 -12.96
N ALA A 194 20.16 -18.68 -12.65
CA ALA A 194 19.72 -18.96 -11.28
C ALA A 194 20.68 -19.88 -10.47
N ALA A 195 21.58 -20.61 -11.14
CA ALA A 195 22.47 -21.60 -10.52
C ALA A 195 23.89 -21.11 -10.19
N SER A 196 24.29 -19.87 -10.51
CA SER A 196 25.67 -19.42 -10.26
C SER A 196 25.81 -18.69 -8.91
N SER A 197 25.90 -19.45 -7.82
CA SER A 197 26.37 -18.95 -6.52
C SER A 197 27.90 -18.93 -6.38
N ALA A 198 28.65 -19.07 -7.47
CA ALA A 198 30.10 -19.08 -7.45
C ALA A 198 30.71 -18.17 -8.54
N GLY A 199 31.26 -17.03 -8.10
CA GLY A 199 32.65 -16.70 -8.40
C GLY A 199 33.09 -16.24 -9.78
N ASP A 200 32.26 -15.56 -10.59
CA ASP A 200 32.79 -14.85 -11.78
C ASP A 200 32.24 -13.41 -11.86
N SER A 201 32.98 -12.48 -11.24
CA SER A 201 32.52 -11.12 -10.89
C SER A 201 33.23 -9.98 -11.62
N THR A 202 33.90 -10.21 -12.75
CA THR A 202 34.75 -9.16 -13.36
C THR A 202 34.16 -8.45 -14.59
N ALA A 203 33.08 -8.97 -15.22
CA ALA A 203 32.42 -8.29 -16.32
C ALA A 203 31.14 -7.57 -15.85
N PRO A 204 31.01 -6.23 -16.00
CA PRO A 204 29.76 -5.53 -15.70
C PRO A 204 28.65 -6.04 -16.62
N ARG A 205 27.62 -6.65 -16.05
CA ARG A 205 26.40 -7.08 -16.77
C ARG A 205 25.28 -6.08 -16.48
N PRO A 206 24.51 -5.65 -17.50
CA PRO A 206 23.36 -4.79 -17.28
C PRO A 206 22.38 -5.39 -16.28
N ARG A 207 21.84 -4.55 -15.40
CA ARG A 207 20.82 -4.92 -14.41
C ARG A 207 19.50 -5.30 -15.09
N ALA A 208 19.14 -4.59 -16.15
CA ALA A 208 17.97 -4.87 -16.98
C ALA A 208 18.33 -4.93 -18.46
N VAL A 209 17.74 -5.90 -19.18
CA VAL A 209 17.78 -6.01 -20.64
C VAL A 209 16.38 -6.37 -21.11
N PHE A 210 15.77 -5.48 -21.89
CA PHE A 210 14.38 -5.62 -22.35
C PHE A 210 14.25 -5.11 -23.79
N GLY A 211 13.25 -5.65 -24.48
CA GLY A 211 13.04 -5.43 -25.90
C GLY A 211 14.16 -6.06 -26.73
N ILE A 212 13.79 -6.85 -27.74
CA ILE A 212 14.74 -7.33 -28.73
C ILE A 212 14.19 -6.99 -30.11
N ALA A 213 15.08 -6.61 -31.03
CA ALA A 213 14.74 -6.40 -32.42
C ALA A 213 15.82 -7.02 -33.31
N PHE A 214 15.38 -7.74 -34.35
CA PHE A 214 16.28 -8.43 -35.27
C PHE A 214 16.54 -7.55 -36.49
N GLY A 215 17.82 -7.43 -36.86
CA GLY A 215 18.24 -6.80 -38.11
C GLY A 215 18.44 -7.83 -39.22
N ASP A 216 19.19 -7.43 -40.24
CA ASP A 216 19.59 -8.25 -41.38
C ASP A 216 20.68 -9.29 -41.02
N ASP A 217 21.55 -9.01 -40.05
CA ASP A 217 22.55 -9.97 -39.54
C ASP A 217 21.93 -10.96 -38.54
N PRO A 218 21.84 -12.27 -38.86
CA PRO A 218 21.24 -13.26 -37.96
C PRO A 218 22.04 -13.50 -36.68
N ARG A 219 23.31 -13.11 -36.60
CA ARG A 219 24.15 -13.28 -35.40
C ARG A 219 23.78 -12.30 -34.30
N TYR A 220 23.39 -11.08 -34.66
CA TYR A 220 23.18 -10.01 -33.70
C TYR A 220 21.69 -9.69 -33.54
N ALA A 221 21.34 -9.13 -32.39
CA ALA A 221 20.05 -8.50 -32.17
C ALA A 221 20.24 -7.21 -31.38
N TRP A 222 19.38 -6.24 -31.62
CA TRP A 222 19.38 -4.96 -30.92
C TRP A 222 18.52 -5.06 -29.67
N VAL A 223 19.00 -4.49 -28.56
CA VAL A 223 18.29 -4.51 -27.27
C VAL A 223 18.43 -3.17 -26.56
N SER A 224 17.56 -2.91 -25.59
CA SER A 224 17.78 -1.84 -24.60
C SER A 224 18.38 -2.46 -23.34
N ALA A 225 19.46 -1.87 -22.83
CA ALA A 225 20.20 -2.40 -21.68
C ALA A 225 20.52 -1.30 -20.67
N ALA A 226 20.13 -1.49 -19.41
CA ALA A 226 20.32 -0.53 -18.32
C ALA A 226 21.31 -1.05 -17.28
N ALA A 227 22.31 -0.24 -16.92
CA ALA A 227 23.33 -0.60 -15.93
C ALA A 227 22.87 -0.33 -14.48
N THR A 228 22.11 0.73 -14.24
CA THR A 228 21.54 1.06 -12.93
C THR A 228 20.07 1.46 -13.04
N LYS A 229 19.39 1.55 -11.89
CA LYS A 229 18.03 2.08 -11.76
C LYS A 229 18.09 3.55 -11.35
N GLY A 230 17.28 4.42 -11.95
CA GLY A 230 17.23 5.86 -11.67
C GLY A 230 17.22 6.68 -12.96
N TYR A 231 17.43 8.00 -12.83
CA TYR A 231 17.36 8.99 -13.92
C TYR A 231 18.04 8.48 -15.22
N ALA A 232 17.19 7.94 -16.09
CA ALA A 232 17.41 7.39 -17.44
C ALA A 232 18.82 6.83 -17.78
N GLN A 233 18.98 5.50 -17.74
CA GLN A 233 20.26 4.82 -18.07
C GLN A 233 20.15 3.63 -19.03
N ALA A 234 18.99 3.35 -19.63
CA ALA A 234 18.94 2.36 -20.71
C ALA A 234 19.81 2.88 -21.87
N GLN A 235 20.57 2.00 -22.52
CA GLN A 235 21.31 2.30 -23.74
C GLN A 235 20.98 1.23 -24.76
N VAL A 236 21.03 1.58 -26.04
CA VAL A 236 20.94 0.60 -27.11
C VAL A 236 22.23 -0.21 -27.14
N ALA A 237 22.11 -1.52 -27.24
CA ALA A 237 23.22 -2.46 -27.32
C ALA A 237 22.95 -3.54 -28.37
N LEU A 238 24.03 -4.15 -28.88
CA LEU A 238 23.97 -5.38 -29.65
C LEU A 238 24.17 -6.59 -28.73
N LEU A 239 23.24 -7.53 -28.78
CA LEU A 239 23.37 -8.88 -28.26
C LEU A 239 23.94 -9.80 -29.34
N ASP A 240 25.13 -10.34 -29.11
CA ASP A 240 25.65 -11.47 -29.87
C ASP A 240 24.92 -12.74 -29.43
N ARG A 241 24.05 -13.27 -30.28
CA ARG A 241 23.20 -14.42 -29.97
C ARG A 241 23.98 -15.73 -29.92
N THR A 242 25.21 -15.76 -30.43
CA THR A 242 26.09 -16.93 -30.36
C THR A 242 26.87 -16.95 -29.05
N THR A 243 27.35 -15.80 -28.58
CA THR A 243 28.20 -15.73 -27.37
C THR A 243 27.46 -15.23 -26.12
N GLY A 244 26.26 -14.69 -26.25
CA GLY A 244 25.51 -14.02 -25.18
C GLY A 244 26.12 -12.70 -24.70
N ARG A 245 27.03 -12.10 -25.48
CA ARG A 245 27.73 -10.86 -25.10
C ARG A 245 26.93 -9.64 -25.53
N LEU A 246 26.93 -8.60 -24.70
CA LEU A 246 26.33 -7.31 -24.99
C LEU A 246 27.41 -6.28 -25.33
N TYR A 247 27.17 -5.50 -26.38
CA TYR A 247 28.04 -4.41 -26.82
C TYR A 247 27.23 -3.12 -26.89
N GLY A 248 27.56 -2.15 -26.04
CA GLY A 248 26.93 -0.83 -26.07
C GLY A 248 27.09 -0.16 -27.45
N ARG A 249 26.04 0.51 -27.90
CA ARG A 249 25.99 1.22 -29.19
C ARG A 249 25.62 2.70 -29.06
N THR A 250 25.10 3.11 -27.92
CA THR A 250 24.80 4.52 -27.60
C THR A 250 25.41 4.92 -26.26
N GLN A 251 25.59 6.22 -26.06
CA GLN A 251 25.97 6.84 -24.78
C GLN A 251 25.18 8.14 -24.55
N GLU A 252 23.85 8.07 -24.66
CA GLU A 252 22.98 9.22 -24.44
C GLU A 252 22.94 9.59 -22.96
N ILE A 253 23.00 10.89 -22.65
CA ILE A 253 22.96 11.40 -21.26
C ILE A 253 21.70 10.95 -20.52
N THR A 254 20.58 10.89 -21.23
CA THR A 254 19.25 10.55 -20.70
C THR A 254 18.74 9.22 -21.25
N GLY A 255 19.66 8.32 -21.58
CA GLY A 255 19.34 7.00 -22.10
C GLY A 255 18.89 6.95 -23.57
N ALA A 256 18.98 5.75 -24.14
CA ALA A 256 18.51 5.37 -25.46
C ALA A 256 17.74 4.05 -25.35
N MET A 257 16.61 3.95 -26.04
CA MET A 257 15.65 2.86 -25.82
C MET A 257 14.96 2.41 -27.11
N ARG A 258 14.38 1.21 -27.04
CA ARG A 258 13.51 0.61 -28.07
C ARG A 258 14.10 0.67 -29.49
N PRO A 259 15.27 0.03 -29.71
CA PRO A 259 15.89 0.01 -31.02
C PRO A 259 14.99 -0.72 -32.03
N THR A 260 14.85 -0.14 -33.22
CA THR A 260 14.04 -0.65 -34.33
C THR A 260 14.89 -0.57 -35.60
N PRO A 261 15.57 -1.66 -36.02
CA PRO A 261 16.34 -1.70 -37.26
C PRO A 261 15.42 -1.78 -38.48
N SER A 262 15.85 -1.23 -39.62
CA SER A 262 15.15 -1.40 -40.90
C SER A 262 15.42 -2.78 -41.51
N PRO A 263 14.45 -3.38 -42.23
CA PRO A 263 14.62 -4.67 -42.90
C PRO A 263 15.81 -4.75 -43.87
N ASP A 264 16.18 -3.63 -44.50
CA ASP A 264 17.31 -3.54 -45.42
C ASP A 264 18.69 -3.38 -44.75
N GLY A 265 18.75 -3.36 -43.41
CA GLY A 265 19.99 -3.23 -42.64
C GLY A 265 20.64 -1.84 -42.73
N LYS A 266 19.97 -0.85 -43.35
CA LYS A 266 20.54 0.48 -43.56
C LYS A 266 20.35 1.41 -42.38
N TRP A 267 19.24 1.29 -41.68
CA TRP A 267 18.79 2.25 -40.68
C TRP A 267 18.52 1.61 -39.32
N LEU A 268 18.71 2.40 -38.28
CA LEU A 268 18.24 2.10 -36.93
C LEU A 268 17.50 3.30 -36.37
N VAL A 269 16.31 3.08 -35.83
CA VAL A 269 15.58 4.09 -35.06
C VAL A 269 15.61 3.73 -33.58
N TYR A 270 15.83 4.70 -32.71
CA TYR A 270 15.70 4.54 -31.25
C TYR A 270 15.14 5.81 -30.61
N GLY A 271 14.50 5.65 -29.45
CA GLY A 271 14.04 6.78 -28.63
C GLY A 271 15.13 7.32 -27.71
N THR A 272 15.16 8.63 -27.47
CA THR A 272 16.01 9.27 -26.45
C THR A 272 15.38 10.59 -26.00
N ARG A 273 15.94 11.25 -24.98
CA ARG A 273 15.46 12.55 -24.50
C ARG A 273 16.44 13.67 -24.85
N ARG A 274 15.92 14.85 -25.12
CA ARG A 274 16.68 16.11 -25.14
C ARG A 274 15.90 17.16 -24.37
N ASP A 275 16.55 17.76 -23.37
CA ASP A 275 15.95 18.80 -22.50
C ASP A 275 14.63 18.36 -21.83
N GLY A 276 14.52 17.07 -21.49
CA GLY A 276 13.33 16.47 -20.90
C GLY A 276 12.27 16.00 -21.89
N VAL A 277 12.41 16.30 -23.19
CA VAL A 277 11.47 15.88 -24.25
C VAL A 277 11.95 14.58 -24.91
N THR A 278 11.09 13.58 -24.95
CA THR A 278 11.33 12.31 -25.66
C THR A 278 11.16 12.51 -27.17
N GLY A 279 12.08 11.96 -27.96
CA GLY A 279 12.03 11.98 -29.43
C GLY A 279 12.68 10.73 -30.04
N LEU A 280 12.58 10.59 -31.35
CA LEU A 280 13.16 9.49 -32.13
C LEU A 280 14.38 9.97 -32.90
N LYS A 281 15.50 9.25 -32.78
CA LYS A 281 16.70 9.41 -33.60
C LYS A 281 16.78 8.33 -34.67
N LEU A 282 17.36 8.69 -35.81
CA LEU A 282 17.71 7.81 -36.92
C LEU A 282 19.23 7.71 -37.02
N VAL A 283 19.73 6.49 -37.13
CA VAL A 283 21.14 6.18 -37.38
C VAL A 283 21.28 5.52 -38.74
N GLU A 284 22.23 6.00 -39.54
CA GLU A 284 22.70 5.26 -40.72
C GLU A 284 23.73 4.22 -40.29
N LEU A 285 23.40 2.94 -40.39
CA LEU A 285 24.21 1.87 -39.77
C LEU A 285 25.59 1.70 -40.41
N SER A 286 25.77 2.13 -41.67
CA SER A 286 27.04 2.03 -42.39
C SER A 286 28.07 3.08 -41.96
N SER A 287 27.64 4.31 -41.62
CA SER A 287 28.51 5.39 -41.17
C SER A 287 28.49 5.62 -39.67
N GLY A 288 27.40 5.24 -39.00
CA GLY A 288 27.10 5.60 -37.62
C GLY A 288 26.57 7.04 -37.46
N ASP A 289 26.28 7.74 -38.56
CA ASP A 289 25.76 9.11 -38.49
C ASP A 289 24.34 9.13 -37.92
N GLU A 290 24.13 10.01 -36.94
CA GLU A 290 22.85 10.18 -36.25
C GLU A 290 22.16 11.49 -36.63
N ARG A 291 20.83 11.47 -36.70
CA ARG A 291 19.99 12.65 -36.84
C ARG A 291 18.66 12.48 -36.10
N TRP A 292 17.99 13.58 -35.78
CA TRP A 292 16.62 13.52 -35.30
C TRP A 292 15.70 13.10 -36.44
N LEU A 293 14.88 12.07 -36.20
CA LEU A 293 13.81 11.67 -37.11
C LEU A 293 12.52 12.38 -36.75
N VAL A 294 12.13 12.32 -35.47
CA VAL A 294 10.98 13.03 -34.91
C VAL A 294 11.41 13.64 -33.58
N PRO A 295 11.44 14.97 -33.43
CA PRO A 295 12.05 15.62 -32.27
C PRO A 295 11.18 15.56 -31.00
N ALA A 296 9.89 15.24 -31.10
CA ALA A 296 8.96 15.17 -29.99
C ALA A 296 7.94 14.04 -30.22
N VAL A 297 7.85 13.13 -29.26
CA VAL A 297 6.83 12.07 -29.16
C VAL A 297 6.34 12.02 -27.70
N ASP A 298 5.45 11.07 -27.38
CA ASP A 298 5.00 10.87 -26.00
C ASP A 298 6.17 10.46 -25.08
N ARG A 299 6.09 10.86 -23.80
CA ARG A 299 7.14 10.65 -22.80
C ARG A 299 7.39 9.15 -22.57
N ASP A 300 8.65 8.72 -22.67
CA ASP A 300 9.07 7.34 -22.38
C ASP A 300 8.88 6.93 -20.90
N ASP A 301 8.77 5.62 -20.65
CA ASP A 301 8.50 5.02 -19.34
C ASP A 301 9.77 4.48 -18.64
N GLN A 302 10.95 5.09 -18.90
CA GLN A 302 12.23 4.70 -18.26
C GLN A 302 12.26 4.87 -16.75
N GLU A 303 11.41 5.74 -16.22
CA GLU A 303 11.37 6.06 -14.79
C GLU A 303 10.22 5.35 -14.07
N GLY A 304 9.34 4.65 -14.80
CA GLY A 304 8.24 3.86 -14.28
C GLY A 304 8.55 2.38 -14.13
N ALA A 305 7.49 1.55 -14.07
CA ALA A 305 7.61 0.09 -14.02
C ALA A 305 7.84 -0.57 -15.39
N SER A 306 7.65 0.17 -16.50
CA SER A 306 7.89 -0.31 -17.87
C SER A 306 7.06 -1.56 -18.24
N THR A 307 5.89 -1.75 -17.62
CA THR A 307 5.00 -2.91 -17.82
C THR A 307 4.37 -2.94 -19.21
N ARG A 308 4.57 -1.88 -19.99
CA ARG A 308 4.17 -1.75 -21.40
C ARG A 308 5.35 -1.42 -22.32
N ASP A 309 6.56 -1.78 -21.90
CA ASP A 309 7.85 -1.36 -22.47
C ASP A 309 8.16 0.13 -22.27
N LEU A 310 9.39 0.55 -22.57
CA LEU A 310 9.86 1.94 -22.44
C LEU A 310 9.21 2.89 -23.43
N LEU A 311 8.86 2.39 -24.62
CA LEU A 311 8.13 3.10 -25.65
C LEU A 311 7.20 2.12 -26.37
N PRO A 312 6.07 2.61 -26.93
CA PRO A 312 5.21 1.77 -27.76
C PRO A 312 6.00 1.10 -28.89
N GLY A 313 5.65 -0.16 -29.17
CA GLY A 313 6.22 -0.88 -30.32
C GLY A 313 5.95 -0.12 -31.63
N ALA A 314 6.98 0.01 -32.46
CA ALA A 314 6.96 0.61 -33.79
C ALA A 314 7.59 -0.37 -34.78
N SER A 315 7.28 -0.22 -36.06
CA SER A 315 7.73 -1.17 -37.09
C SER A 315 7.97 -0.49 -38.43
N PHE A 316 9.05 -0.85 -39.10
CA PHE A 316 9.33 -0.38 -40.45
C PHE A 316 8.36 -1.02 -41.44
N THR A 317 8.04 -0.29 -42.51
CA THR A 317 7.41 -0.91 -43.68
C THR A 317 8.38 -1.92 -44.30
N PRO A 318 7.90 -3.02 -44.92
CA PRO A 318 8.77 -4.06 -45.48
C PRO A 318 9.78 -3.54 -46.52
N ASP A 319 9.48 -2.43 -47.19
CA ASP A 319 10.36 -1.75 -48.14
C ASP A 319 11.38 -0.79 -47.50
N SER A 320 11.43 -0.71 -46.16
CA SER A 320 12.32 0.14 -45.36
C SER A 320 12.18 1.65 -45.58
N LYS A 321 11.14 2.11 -46.30
CA LYS A 321 10.97 3.53 -46.65
C LYS A 321 10.29 4.36 -45.56
N ALA A 322 9.54 3.73 -44.66
CA ALA A 322 8.88 4.44 -43.57
C ALA A 322 8.86 3.63 -42.28
N LEU A 323 8.85 4.33 -41.15
CA LEU A 323 8.54 3.80 -39.84
C LEU A 323 7.07 4.07 -39.52
N ILE A 324 6.35 3.06 -39.03
CA ILE A 324 5.00 3.22 -38.46
C ILE A 324 5.12 3.24 -36.95
N ALA A 325 4.62 4.31 -36.32
CA ALA A 325 4.70 4.50 -34.88
C ALA A 325 3.42 5.16 -34.33
N SER A 326 3.21 5.06 -33.02
CA SER A 326 2.13 5.76 -32.32
C SER A 326 2.69 6.81 -31.36
N PHE A 327 2.09 7.99 -31.35
CA PHE A 327 2.32 9.06 -30.39
C PHE A 327 1.25 10.13 -30.58
N HIS A 328 1.03 10.96 -29.56
CA HIS A 328 -0.01 12.00 -29.60
C HIS A 328 -1.41 11.44 -29.86
N GLY A 329 -1.66 10.23 -29.33
CA GLY A 329 -2.93 9.52 -29.47
C GLY A 329 -3.19 8.94 -30.87
N LYS A 330 -2.30 9.13 -31.85
CA LYS A 330 -2.54 8.79 -33.26
C LYS A 330 -1.45 7.84 -33.80
N PHE A 331 -1.74 7.23 -34.95
CA PHE A 331 -0.76 6.49 -35.74
C PHE A 331 -0.13 7.40 -36.80
N TRP A 332 1.16 7.21 -37.03
CA TRP A 332 1.95 8.01 -37.95
C TRP A 332 2.76 7.12 -38.88
N ARG A 333 2.73 7.46 -40.16
CA ARG A 333 3.73 7.04 -41.13
C ARG A 333 4.84 8.10 -41.16
N ILE A 334 6.05 7.71 -40.81
CA ILE A 334 7.24 8.58 -40.78
C ILE A 334 8.14 8.14 -41.92
N GLU A 335 8.27 8.96 -42.97
CA GLU A 335 9.17 8.65 -44.07
C GLU A 335 10.64 8.69 -43.61
N VAL A 336 11.48 7.84 -44.19
CA VAL A 336 12.91 7.69 -43.86
C VAL A 336 13.74 7.90 -45.13
N PRO A 337 14.80 8.73 -45.09
CA PRO A 337 15.42 9.34 -43.90
C PRO A 337 14.97 10.77 -43.56
N ASP A 338 13.93 11.29 -44.22
CA ASP A 338 13.52 12.70 -44.13
C ASP A 338 12.73 13.05 -42.86
N GLY A 339 12.10 12.07 -42.20
CA GLY A 339 11.31 12.29 -40.98
C GLY A 339 9.94 12.91 -41.23
N ARG A 340 9.46 12.95 -42.47
CA ARG A 340 8.15 13.55 -42.79
C ARG A 340 7.03 12.67 -42.24
N THR A 341 6.20 13.23 -41.37
CA THR A 341 5.11 12.50 -40.71
C THR A 341 3.78 12.70 -41.45
N THR A 342 3.04 11.62 -41.65
CA THR A 342 1.67 11.61 -42.20
C THR A 342 0.76 10.81 -41.28
N PRO A 343 -0.37 11.36 -40.80
CA PRO A 343 -1.26 10.62 -39.91
C PRO A 343 -1.94 9.45 -40.65
N ILE A 344 -2.09 8.33 -39.96
CA ILE A 344 -2.88 7.17 -40.40
C ILE A 344 -4.18 7.20 -39.60
N PRO A 345 -5.29 7.68 -40.17
CA PRO A 345 -6.54 7.82 -39.42
C PRO A 345 -7.09 6.44 -39.05
N PHE A 346 -7.63 6.29 -37.85
CA PHE A 346 -8.27 5.05 -37.45
C PHE A 346 -9.58 5.31 -36.70
N SER A 347 -10.45 4.31 -36.69
CA SER A 347 -11.66 4.24 -35.89
C SER A 347 -11.81 2.81 -35.36
N ALA A 348 -11.86 2.64 -34.04
CA ALA A 348 -12.00 1.33 -33.39
C ALA A 348 -13.21 1.34 -32.44
N ASP A 349 -14.06 0.32 -32.53
CA ASP A 349 -15.19 0.16 -31.61
C ASP A 349 -14.69 -0.56 -30.33
N VAL A 350 -14.62 0.18 -29.22
CA VAL A 350 -14.26 -0.35 -27.91
C VAL A 350 -15.51 -0.91 -27.24
N ASP A 351 -15.43 -2.15 -26.75
CA ASP A 351 -16.45 -2.77 -25.89
C ASP A 351 -15.74 -3.67 -24.86
N VAL A 352 -15.45 -3.11 -23.69
CA VAL A 352 -14.74 -3.78 -22.59
C VAL A 352 -15.65 -3.96 -21.39
N GLY A 353 -15.57 -5.13 -20.75
CA GLY A 353 -16.35 -5.45 -19.55
C GLY A 353 -15.76 -4.80 -18.31
N ILE A 354 -16.62 -4.24 -17.46
CA ILE A 354 -16.23 -3.64 -16.17
C ILE A 354 -16.92 -4.38 -15.02
N GLY A 355 -16.14 -4.74 -14.01
CA GLY A 355 -16.60 -5.33 -12.77
C GLY A 355 -17.54 -4.44 -11.95
N PRO A 356 -18.27 -5.02 -10.99
CA PRO A 356 -19.11 -4.24 -10.09
C PRO A 356 -18.25 -3.30 -9.24
N LEU A 357 -18.61 -2.01 -9.18
CA LEU A 357 -17.89 -1.04 -8.36
C LEU A 357 -18.01 -1.36 -6.87
N ALA A 358 -16.88 -1.57 -6.19
CA ALA A 358 -16.81 -1.85 -4.76
C ALA A 358 -16.69 -0.56 -3.93
N ARG A 359 -17.66 0.36 -4.02
CA ARG A 359 -17.67 1.62 -3.27
C ARG A 359 -18.99 1.79 -2.52
N PHE A 360 -18.91 2.12 -1.23
CA PHE A 360 -20.06 2.13 -0.33
C PHE A 360 -20.17 3.45 0.42
N ASP A 361 -21.38 3.82 0.80
CA ASP A 361 -21.63 4.95 1.69
C ASP A 361 -21.64 4.48 3.15
N TYR A 362 -20.99 5.24 4.02
CA TYR A 362 -20.93 4.98 5.46
C TYR A 362 -21.64 6.07 6.24
N SER A 363 -22.18 5.76 7.42
CA SER A 363 -22.71 6.76 8.34
C SER A 363 -21.61 7.33 9.23
N ALA A 364 -21.71 8.61 9.57
CA ALA A 364 -20.98 9.15 10.72
C ALA A 364 -21.68 8.65 12.00
N GLY A 365 -21.07 7.73 12.75
CA GLY A 365 -21.67 7.21 13.99
C GLY A 365 -21.79 8.31 15.06
N ASP A 366 -22.93 8.41 15.74
CA ASP A 366 -23.34 9.67 16.39
C ASP A 366 -23.26 9.73 17.94
N SER A 367 -22.95 8.65 18.67
CA SER A 367 -23.06 8.70 20.15
C SER A 367 -21.97 7.99 20.95
N MET A 368 -21.59 6.76 20.60
CA MET A 368 -20.60 5.98 21.35
C MET A 368 -19.45 5.54 20.45
N VAL A 369 -18.25 5.56 21.01
CA VAL A 369 -17.05 4.94 20.44
C VAL A 369 -16.85 3.62 21.14
N THR A 370 -16.90 2.52 20.39
CA THR A 370 -16.49 1.20 20.89
C THR A 370 -15.07 0.96 20.43
N ALA A 371 -14.12 0.85 21.36
CA ALA A 371 -12.71 0.60 21.07
C ALA A 371 -12.58 -0.57 20.07
N ARG A 372 -11.95 -0.30 18.93
CA ARG A 372 -11.78 -1.25 17.83
C ARG A 372 -10.72 -2.29 18.12
N ARG A 373 -9.81 -2.00 19.03
CA ARG A 373 -8.73 -2.90 19.42
C ARG A 373 -8.47 -2.88 20.92
N ILE A 374 -8.16 -4.06 21.45
CA ILE A 374 -7.50 -4.21 22.75
C ILE A 374 -6.02 -4.45 22.52
N GLU A 375 -5.18 -3.82 23.32
CA GLU A 375 -3.74 -3.82 23.14
C GLU A 375 -3.07 -4.56 24.28
N GLN A 376 -2.11 -5.42 23.90
CA GLN A 376 -1.24 -6.17 24.81
C GLN A 376 -2.03 -6.91 25.91
N PRO A 377 -3.02 -7.74 25.55
CA PRO A 377 -3.79 -8.51 26.52
C PRO A 377 -2.87 -9.44 27.33
N SER A 378 -3.15 -9.57 28.62
CA SER A 378 -2.47 -10.48 29.54
C SER A 378 -3.48 -11.15 30.44
N ARG A 379 -3.43 -12.48 30.50
CA ARG A 379 -4.37 -13.29 31.27
C ARG A 379 -3.91 -13.47 32.72
N SER A 380 -4.87 -13.51 33.65
CA SER A 380 -4.55 -13.82 35.05
C SER A 380 -3.97 -15.24 35.19
N PRO A 381 -3.14 -15.51 36.21
CA PRO A 381 -2.50 -16.82 36.38
C PRO A 381 -3.49 -17.99 36.52
N ASP A 382 -4.64 -17.74 37.16
CA ASP A 382 -5.74 -18.70 37.30
C ASP A 382 -6.63 -18.80 36.05
N GLY A 383 -6.40 -17.92 35.08
CA GLY A 383 -7.12 -17.86 33.83
C GLY A 383 -8.52 -17.25 33.88
N SER A 384 -8.93 -16.70 35.02
CA SER A 384 -10.29 -16.20 35.26
C SER A 384 -10.54 -14.77 34.80
N ALA A 385 -9.50 -14.00 34.46
CA ALA A 385 -9.61 -12.61 34.04
C ALA A 385 -8.57 -12.23 32.96
N LEU A 386 -8.84 -11.12 32.27
CA LEU A 386 -7.98 -10.54 31.26
C LEU A 386 -7.70 -9.07 31.59
N ALA A 387 -6.43 -8.70 31.66
CA ALA A 387 -5.98 -7.31 31.70
C ALA A 387 -5.55 -6.87 30.29
N PHE A 388 -5.87 -5.65 29.88
CA PHE A 388 -5.53 -5.13 28.56
C PHE A 388 -5.55 -3.61 28.54
N SER A 389 -4.94 -3.03 27.52
CA SER A 389 -5.00 -1.59 27.25
C SER A 389 -6.04 -1.30 26.18
N ALA A 390 -6.82 -0.23 26.35
CA ALA A 390 -7.72 0.28 25.31
C ALA A 390 -7.93 1.77 25.54
N LEU A 391 -7.83 2.58 24.46
CA LEU A 391 -7.84 4.05 24.55
C LEU A 391 -6.75 4.58 25.51
N ALA A 392 -5.56 3.95 25.48
CA ALA A 392 -4.44 4.24 26.38
C ALA A 392 -4.79 4.16 27.88
N ARG A 393 -5.79 3.35 28.26
CA ARG A 393 -6.22 3.11 29.65
C ARG A 393 -6.14 1.63 29.99
N LEU A 394 -5.91 1.32 31.27
CA LEU A 394 -5.79 -0.04 31.78
C LEU A 394 -7.15 -0.59 32.20
N TRP A 395 -7.54 -1.72 31.63
CA TRP A 395 -8.81 -2.39 31.90
C TRP A 395 -8.60 -3.83 32.37
N VAL A 396 -9.52 -4.31 33.20
CA VAL A 396 -9.66 -5.73 33.53
C VAL A 396 -11.07 -6.20 33.23
N GLN A 397 -11.19 -7.36 32.59
CA GLN A 397 -12.44 -8.03 32.30
C GLN A 397 -12.42 -9.46 32.86
N PRO A 398 -13.42 -9.86 33.67
CA PRO A 398 -13.63 -11.27 34.01
C PRO A 398 -13.89 -12.12 32.76
N LEU A 399 -13.28 -13.30 32.71
CA LEU A 399 -13.48 -14.33 31.69
C LEU A 399 -14.52 -15.39 32.13
N THR A 400 -15.12 -15.24 33.30
CA THR A 400 -16.16 -16.12 33.84
C THR A 400 -17.56 -15.70 33.33
N GLY A 401 -18.31 -16.65 32.73
CA GLY A 401 -19.68 -16.42 32.21
C GLY A 401 -19.91 -16.98 30.79
N PRO A 402 -21.16 -17.03 30.27
CA PRO A 402 -21.45 -17.51 28.91
C PRO A 402 -20.90 -16.56 27.81
N GLN A 403 -20.60 -17.13 26.64
CA GLN A 403 -19.78 -16.54 25.56
C GLN A 403 -20.24 -15.17 25.01
N HIS A 404 -21.52 -14.82 25.20
CA HIS A 404 -22.14 -13.64 24.58
C HIS A 404 -22.34 -12.44 25.52
N ASP A 405 -22.26 -12.64 26.84
CA ASP A 405 -22.37 -11.57 27.85
C ASP A 405 -21.05 -11.46 28.63
N SER A 406 -20.00 -10.96 27.96
CA SER A 406 -18.78 -10.59 28.67
C SER A 406 -19.10 -9.53 29.73
N ALA A 407 -18.71 -9.79 30.98
CA ALA A 407 -18.76 -8.78 32.04
C ALA A 407 -18.15 -7.46 31.56
N THR A 408 -18.73 -6.32 31.96
CA THR A 408 -18.24 -5.01 31.51
C THR A 408 -16.80 -4.79 32.00
N PRO A 409 -15.83 -4.47 31.13
CA PRO A 409 -14.48 -4.13 31.55
C PRO A 409 -14.47 -3.01 32.59
N ARG A 410 -13.63 -3.17 33.62
CA ARG A 410 -13.42 -2.15 34.66
C ARG A 410 -12.07 -1.50 34.48
N ARG A 411 -12.04 -0.16 34.44
CA ARG A 411 -10.80 0.62 34.41
C ARG A 411 -10.09 0.53 35.77
N LEU A 412 -8.77 0.39 35.76
CA LEU A 412 -7.95 0.30 36.98
C LEU A 412 -7.05 1.50 37.21
N ASP A 413 -6.61 2.17 36.15
CA ASP A 413 -5.80 3.38 36.27
C ASP A 413 -6.69 4.60 36.60
N THR A 414 -6.14 5.50 37.41
CA THR A 414 -6.83 6.73 37.85
C THR A 414 -6.18 8.01 37.31
N GLY A 415 -5.06 7.89 36.59
CA GLY A 415 -4.27 9.00 36.08
C GLY A 415 -4.67 9.47 34.67
N THR A 416 -3.87 10.41 34.16
CA THR A 416 -3.96 10.96 32.80
C THR A 416 -2.84 10.49 31.88
N ASP A 417 -1.84 9.80 32.42
CA ASP A 417 -0.78 9.17 31.63
C ASP A 417 -1.34 7.93 30.93
N GLY A 418 -0.85 7.66 29.71
CA GLY A 418 -1.28 6.49 28.98
C GLY A 418 -0.78 5.22 29.67
N ALA A 419 -1.61 4.18 29.76
CA ALA A 419 -1.28 2.88 30.37
C ALA A 419 -1.21 1.76 29.33
N PHE A 420 -0.09 1.02 29.30
CA PHE A 420 0.26 0.04 28.28
C PHE A 420 0.91 -1.22 28.89
N TYR A 421 0.99 -2.31 28.11
CA TYR A 421 1.67 -3.56 28.46
C TYR A 421 1.35 -4.08 29.88
N PRO A 422 0.08 -4.39 30.20
CA PRO A 422 -0.24 -4.98 31.49
C PRO A 422 0.38 -6.37 31.65
N ALA A 423 0.86 -6.67 32.87
CA ALA A 423 1.36 -7.98 33.26
C ALA A 423 0.89 -8.33 34.67
N TRP A 424 0.27 -9.50 34.85
CA TRP A 424 -0.19 -9.97 36.14
C TRP A 424 0.95 -10.44 37.04
N SER A 425 0.85 -10.17 38.34
CA SER A 425 1.69 -10.83 39.33
C SER A 425 1.40 -12.34 39.36
N PRO A 426 2.39 -13.19 39.71
CA PRO A 426 2.21 -14.64 39.77
C PRO A 426 1.07 -15.11 40.69
N ASP A 427 0.75 -14.32 41.71
CA ASP A 427 -0.34 -14.58 42.66
C ASP A 427 -1.70 -13.98 42.23
N GLY A 428 -1.76 -13.30 41.09
CA GLY A 428 -2.98 -12.68 40.56
C GLY A 428 -3.50 -11.45 41.31
N ARG A 429 -2.81 -10.99 42.37
CA ARG A 429 -3.29 -9.87 43.20
C ARG A 429 -2.95 -8.49 42.66
N TRP A 430 -1.95 -8.40 41.80
CA TRP A 430 -1.44 -7.16 41.24
C TRP A 430 -1.32 -7.24 39.73
N ILE A 431 -1.39 -6.08 39.08
CA ILE A 431 -1.09 -5.90 37.67
C ILE A 431 -0.06 -4.79 37.57
N ALA A 432 1.09 -5.08 36.97
CA ALA A 432 2.06 -4.07 36.58
C ALA A 432 1.76 -3.57 35.17
N TYR A 433 2.11 -2.32 34.86
CA TYR A 433 1.90 -1.73 33.55
C TYR A 433 2.89 -0.58 33.31
N VAL A 434 3.11 -0.28 32.04
CA VAL A 434 3.92 0.85 31.57
C VAL A 434 3.07 2.10 31.49
N THR A 435 3.58 3.23 31.95
CA THR A 435 2.99 4.55 31.70
C THR A 435 3.77 5.35 30.66
N TRP A 436 3.11 6.31 30.01
CA TRP A 436 3.80 7.30 29.17
C TRP A 436 3.16 8.69 29.27
N ASN A 437 4.03 9.69 29.39
CA ASN A 437 3.72 11.12 29.35
C ASN A 437 4.73 11.83 28.43
N ASP A 438 4.26 12.65 27.49
CA ASP A 438 5.15 13.26 26.49
C ASP A 438 6.11 14.31 27.10
N VAL A 439 5.76 14.88 28.27
CA VAL A 439 6.54 15.90 28.99
C VAL A 439 7.43 15.29 30.07
N GLU A 440 7.04 14.17 30.66
CA GLU A 440 7.77 13.58 31.79
C GLU A 440 8.57 12.33 31.40
N GLY A 441 8.08 11.54 30.44
CA GLY A 441 8.57 10.20 30.11
C GLY A 441 7.64 9.10 30.60
N GLY A 442 8.13 7.87 30.61
CA GLY A 442 7.40 6.70 31.08
C GLY A 442 7.99 6.10 32.35
N ASP A 443 7.16 5.31 33.02
CA ASP A 443 7.46 4.63 34.27
C ASP A 443 6.80 3.23 34.28
N ILE A 444 7.15 2.39 35.25
CA ILE A 444 6.42 1.15 35.53
C ILE A 444 5.63 1.34 36.82
N TYR A 445 4.33 1.07 36.75
CA TYR A 445 3.41 1.12 37.89
C TYR A 445 2.89 -0.27 38.22
N ARG A 446 2.34 -0.44 39.41
CA ARG A 446 1.44 -1.57 39.76
C ARG A 446 0.13 -1.07 40.36
N VAL A 447 -0.93 -1.86 40.20
CA VAL A 447 -2.23 -1.62 40.81
C VAL A 447 -2.83 -2.95 41.29
N ARG A 448 -3.67 -2.90 42.33
CA ARG A 448 -4.43 -4.08 42.76
C ARG A 448 -5.38 -4.53 41.65
N SER A 449 -5.43 -5.83 41.37
CA SER A 449 -6.27 -6.36 40.29
C SER A 449 -7.78 -6.13 40.51
N ASP A 450 -8.20 -6.04 41.77
CA ASP A 450 -9.56 -5.65 42.20
C ASP A 450 -9.79 -4.12 42.24
N GLY A 451 -8.76 -3.30 41.98
CA GLY A 451 -8.81 -1.83 42.08
C GLY A 451 -9.04 -1.28 43.50
N SER A 452 -8.81 -2.07 44.54
CA SER A 452 -9.02 -1.67 45.94
C SER A 452 -8.02 -0.63 46.47
N ALA A 453 -6.91 -0.40 45.77
CA ALA A 453 -5.88 0.57 46.14
C ALA A 453 -5.43 1.39 44.93
N ALA A 454 -4.92 2.59 45.21
CA ALA A 454 -4.37 3.48 44.19
C ALA A 454 -3.13 2.86 43.52
N PRO A 455 -2.85 3.17 42.23
CA PRO A 455 -1.64 2.72 41.57
C PRO A 455 -0.36 3.26 42.22
N GLU A 456 0.68 2.42 42.25
CA GLU A 456 1.98 2.70 42.85
C GLU A 456 3.08 2.69 41.78
N ARG A 457 3.90 3.75 41.73
CA ARG A 457 5.09 3.81 40.86
C ARG A 457 6.18 2.90 41.41
N LEU A 458 6.77 2.07 40.55
CA LEU A 458 7.82 1.12 40.91
C LEU A 458 9.22 1.57 40.47
N THR A 459 9.31 2.33 39.38
CA THR A 459 10.57 2.86 38.86
C THR A 459 11.04 4.06 39.66
N SER A 460 12.36 4.14 39.89
CA SER A 460 13.01 5.34 40.43
C SER A 460 13.28 6.38 39.33
N GLU A 461 13.62 5.91 38.12
CA GLU A 461 13.98 6.74 36.97
C GLU A 461 12.87 6.74 35.90
N ARG A 462 12.69 7.89 35.24
CA ARG A 462 11.80 8.00 34.09
C ARG A 462 12.55 7.67 32.81
N ALA A 463 11.97 6.82 31.97
CA ALA A 463 12.57 6.40 30.70
C ALA A 463 11.48 6.02 29.68
N PHE A 464 11.85 5.50 28.52
CA PHE A 464 10.91 4.81 27.65
C PHE A 464 10.89 3.32 28.01
N TYR A 465 9.78 2.83 28.53
CA TYR A 465 9.58 1.43 28.86
C TYR A 465 8.57 0.78 27.90
N GLU A 466 8.75 -0.50 27.55
CA GLU A 466 7.78 -1.29 26.78
C GLU A 466 7.96 -2.79 27.05
N LYS A 467 7.02 -3.62 26.56
CA LYS A 467 7.10 -5.10 26.58
C LYS A 467 7.36 -5.66 27.99
N LEU A 468 6.39 -5.47 28.87
CA LEU A 468 6.46 -5.84 30.29
C LEU A 468 6.14 -7.32 30.54
N ALA A 469 6.84 -7.95 31.48
CA ALA A 469 6.46 -9.26 32.02
C ALA A 469 6.80 -9.38 33.52
N TRP A 470 5.99 -10.14 34.27
CA TRP A 470 6.20 -10.38 35.71
C TRP A 470 6.57 -11.84 35.96
N ALA A 471 7.78 -12.07 36.45
CA ALA A 471 8.30 -13.40 36.67
C ALA A 471 7.92 -13.99 38.05
N PRO A 472 7.85 -15.34 38.17
CA PRO A 472 7.56 -16.03 39.44
C PRO A 472 8.50 -15.69 40.61
N ASN A 473 9.74 -15.28 40.31
CA ASN A 473 10.75 -14.89 41.30
C ASN A 473 10.56 -13.48 41.87
N GLY A 474 9.45 -12.80 41.55
CA GLY A 474 9.16 -11.44 42.02
C GLY A 474 9.90 -10.34 41.25
N ARG A 475 10.52 -10.64 40.10
CA ARG A 475 11.12 -9.64 39.21
C ARG A 475 10.13 -9.22 38.12
N ILE A 476 10.13 -7.94 37.79
CA ILE A 476 9.39 -7.39 36.65
C ILE A 476 10.41 -6.99 35.59
N VAL A 477 10.23 -7.47 34.36
CA VAL A 477 11.13 -7.25 33.23
C VAL A 477 10.48 -6.29 32.24
N ALA A 478 11.28 -5.39 31.66
CA ALA A 478 10.86 -4.49 30.59
C ALA A 478 12.02 -4.19 29.63
N ALA A 479 11.70 -3.86 28.39
CA ALA A 479 12.64 -3.13 27.54
C ALA A 479 12.67 -1.66 28.00
N ARG A 480 13.87 -1.10 28.15
CA ARG A 480 14.13 0.29 28.53
C ARG A 480 14.92 0.99 27.43
N GLY A 481 14.56 2.22 27.09
CA GLY A 481 15.31 3.10 26.20
C GLY A 481 15.29 4.57 26.65
N PRO A 482 16.14 5.44 26.07
CA PRO A 482 16.15 6.85 26.39
C PRO A 482 14.83 7.54 26.01
N ARG A 483 14.27 8.31 26.95
CA ARG A 483 13.09 9.16 26.70
C ARG A 483 13.31 10.09 25.51
N GLN A 484 14.46 10.75 25.42
CA GLN A 484 14.75 11.71 24.35
C GLN A 484 14.76 11.06 22.96
N GLN A 485 15.22 9.81 22.85
CA GLN A 485 15.12 9.09 21.58
C GLN A 485 13.66 8.82 21.24
N ARG A 486 12.83 8.38 22.20
CA ARG A 486 11.40 8.20 21.94
C ARG A 486 10.77 9.49 21.43
N LEU A 487 11.14 10.66 21.98
CA LEU A 487 10.71 11.97 21.51
C LEU A 487 11.22 12.29 20.08
N GLY A 488 12.53 12.13 19.83
CA GLY A 488 13.17 12.46 18.55
C GLY A 488 12.94 11.50 17.39
N PHE A 489 12.26 10.37 17.61
CA PHE A 489 11.75 9.50 16.54
C PHE A 489 10.31 9.92 16.20
N PHE A 490 10.19 10.77 15.18
CA PHE A 490 8.96 11.49 14.84
C PHE A 490 7.96 10.61 14.09
N ASP A 491 8.45 9.83 13.12
CA ASP A 491 7.65 8.84 12.39
C ASP A 491 8.27 7.43 12.48
N GLU A 492 7.44 6.43 12.71
CA GLU A 492 7.91 5.06 12.97
C GLU A 492 8.57 4.43 11.74
N LEU A 493 8.07 4.73 10.54
CA LEU A 493 8.57 4.12 9.32
C LEU A 493 9.85 4.78 8.77
N ARG A 494 9.94 6.12 8.75
CA ARG A 494 11.06 6.81 8.06
C ARG A 494 12.20 7.10 9.02
N THR A 495 11.90 7.59 10.22
CA THR A 495 12.90 7.90 11.25
C THR A 495 13.24 6.67 12.08
N GLY A 496 12.27 5.77 12.32
CA GLY A 496 12.46 4.52 13.06
C GLY A 496 12.03 4.62 14.53
N ARG A 497 12.53 3.71 15.36
CA ARG A 497 12.30 3.68 16.83
C ARG A 497 13.55 4.00 17.63
N PRO A 498 13.43 4.26 18.95
CA PRO A 498 14.58 4.26 19.87
C PRO A 498 15.53 3.10 19.61
N GLN A 499 16.75 3.43 19.15
CA GLN A 499 17.74 2.45 18.72
C GLN A 499 18.56 1.95 19.92
N VAL A 500 18.75 2.80 20.93
CA VAL A 500 19.47 2.43 22.16
C VAL A 500 18.44 1.87 23.12
N ARG A 501 18.30 0.54 23.13
CA ARG A 501 17.42 -0.16 24.07
C ARG A 501 18.15 -1.30 24.76
N GLU A 502 17.70 -1.62 25.95
CA GLU A 502 18.22 -2.68 26.78
C GLU A 502 17.08 -3.38 27.52
N LEU A 503 17.31 -4.62 27.90
CA LEU A 503 16.41 -5.39 28.75
C LEU A 503 16.81 -5.16 30.20
N VAL A 504 15.87 -4.78 31.04
CA VAL A 504 16.10 -4.54 32.47
C VAL A 504 15.11 -5.32 33.32
N TRP A 505 15.44 -5.52 34.60
CA TRP A 505 14.47 -5.95 35.60
C TRP A 505 14.47 -5.06 36.85
N ILE A 506 13.32 -4.96 37.50
CA ILE A 506 13.14 -4.30 38.81
C ILE A 506 12.48 -5.26 39.82
N PRO A 507 12.71 -5.07 41.13
CA PRO A 507 11.96 -5.81 42.16
C PRO A 507 10.46 -5.47 42.10
N ALA A 508 9.59 -6.44 42.42
CA ALA A 508 8.15 -6.23 42.53
C ALA A 508 7.73 -5.13 43.52
N ALA A 509 8.58 -4.83 44.51
CA ALA A 509 8.38 -3.75 45.48
C ALA A 509 8.85 -2.37 44.98
N GLY A 510 9.40 -2.29 43.77
CA GLY A 510 10.03 -1.10 43.21
C GLY A 510 11.52 -0.99 43.52
N GLY A 511 12.20 -0.12 42.78
CA GLY A 511 13.63 0.15 42.95
C GLY A 511 14.36 0.47 41.65
N ASN A 512 15.69 0.51 41.73
CA ASN A 512 16.55 0.77 40.58
C ASN A 512 16.55 -0.41 39.60
N PRO A 513 16.46 -0.17 38.28
CA PRO A 513 16.55 -1.21 37.27
C PRO A 513 17.96 -1.81 37.19
N ALA A 514 18.02 -3.13 37.16
CA ALA A 514 19.23 -3.88 36.85
C ALA A 514 19.25 -4.23 35.35
N VAL A 515 20.33 -3.87 34.66
CA VAL A 515 20.50 -4.17 33.23
C VAL A 515 20.80 -5.66 33.05
N ILE A 516 20.10 -6.28 32.10
CA ILE A 516 20.31 -7.66 31.68
C ILE A 516 21.20 -7.65 30.44
N THR A 517 20.75 -7.05 29.33
CA THR A 517 21.47 -7.11 28.06
C THR A 517 21.00 -6.01 27.10
N PRO A 518 21.86 -5.45 26.24
CA PRO A 518 21.42 -4.58 25.15
C PRO A 518 20.55 -5.35 24.14
N LEU A 519 19.64 -4.64 23.47
CA LEU A 519 18.75 -5.19 22.46
C LEU A 519 19.21 -4.79 21.05
N ASN A 520 19.24 -5.75 20.13
CA ASN A 520 19.54 -5.50 18.73
C ASN A 520 18.46 -4.63 18.06
N THR A 521 18.87 -3.82 17.09
CA THR A 521 17.97 -3.03 16.25
C THR A 521 17.59 -3.81 15.00
N ALA A 522 16.29 -3.91 14.70
CA ALA A 522 15.83 -4.51 13.45
C ALA A 522 15.71 -3.46 12.33
N PRO A 523 15.60 -3.89 11.06
CA PRO A 523 15.35 -3.00 9.93
C PRO A 523 14.10 -2.15 10.13
N ARG A 524 14.11 -0.89 9.67
CA ARG A 524 13.03 0.12 9.91
C ARG A 524 11.62 -0.30 9.47
N TRP A 525 11.50 -1.27 8.57
CA TRP A 525 10.21 -1.75 8.05
C TRP A 525 9.59 -2.90 8.85
N ALA A 526 10.30 -3.46 9.85
CA ALA A 526 9.76 -4.52 10.70
C ALA A 526 8.75 -3.94 11.72
N SER A 527 7.58 -4.55 11.84
CA SER A 527 6.52 -4.07 12.74
C SER A 527 6.87 -4.23 14.24
N GLN A 528 7.70 -5.22 14.55
CA GLN A 528 8.24 -5.51 15.88
C GLN A 528 9.74 -5.81 15.79
N HIS A 529 10.54 -5.11 16.61
CA HIS A 529 12.00 -5.28 16.63
C HIS A 529 12.49 -6.12 17.83
N TYR A 530 11.61 -6.40 18.79
CA TYR A 530 11.86 -7.19 19.99
C TYR A 530 10.53 -7.78 20.51
N GLY A 531 10.53 -9.08 20.80
CA GLY A 531 9.34 -9.79 21.29
C GLY A 531 9.09 -9.61 22.79
N LEU A 532 7.93 -10.05 23.28
CA LEU A 532 7.58 -10.00 24.69
C LEU A 532 8.55 -10.90 25.51
N PRO A 533 9.25 -10.35 26.53
CA PRO A 533 10.07 -11.18 27.42
C PRO A 533 9.17 -12.13 28.20
N HIS A 534 9.61 -13.35 28.39
CA HIS A 534 8.84 -14.34 29.15
C HIS A 534 9.74 -15.36 29.83
N VAL A 535 9.19 -15.99 30.87
CA VAL A 535 9.80 -17.11 31.56
C VAL A 535 9.09 -18.39 31.11
N SER A 536 9.86 -19.43 30.81
CA SER A 536 9.36 -20.77 30.47
C SER A 536 9.62 -21.73 31.66
N GLY A 537 9.57 -23.04 31.46
CA GLY A 537 9.77 -24.05 32.51
C GLY A 537 11.10 -23.91 33.26
N ASP A 538 12.12 -23.30 32.64
CA ASP A 538 13.36 -22.89 33.30
C ASP A 538 13.28 -21.43 33.80
N SER A 539 12.93 -21.25 35.08
CA SER A 539 12.84 -19.94 35.73
C SER A 539 14.18 -19.23 35.95
N THR A 540 15.30 -19.95 35.75
CA THR A 540 16.65 -19.39 35.89
C THR A 540 17.08 -18.60 34.66
N ARG A 541 16.24 -18.55 33.62
CA ARG A 541 16.48 -17.87 32.35
C ARG A 541 15.28 -17.05 31.91
N LEU A 542 15.55 -16.05 31.10
CA LEU A 542 14.57 -15.20 30.43
C LEU A 542 14.65 -15.42 28.92
N TYR A 543 13.50 -15.57 28.26
CA TYR A 543 13.36 -15.80 26.82
C TYR A 543 12.75 -14.58 26.13
N PHE A 544 13.17 -14.30 24.90
CA PHE A 544 12.62 -13.22 24.07
C PHE A 544 12.97 -13.40 22.58
N THR A 545 12.25 -12.67 21.71
CA THR A 545 12.54 -12.62 20.28
C THR A 545 13.54 -11.50 19.98
N ASP A 546 14.67 -11.86 19.39
CA ASP A 546 15.75 -10.97 18.95
C ASP A 546 15.72 -10.78 17.43
N ALA A 547 15.94 -9.53 17.00
CA ALA A 547 15.93 -9.09 15.62
C ALA A 547 16.99 -9.75 14.70
N ILE A 548 17.98 -10.44 15.26
CA ILE A 548 19.03 -11.11 14.51
C ILE A 548 18.98 -12.61 14.80
N ASP A 549 18.92 -12.98 16.08
CA ASP A 549 19.12 -14.35 16.51
C ASP A 549 17.82 -15.18 16.57
N GLY A 550 16.65 -14.58 16.38
CA GLY A 550 15.36 -15.26 16.59
C GLY A 550 15.05 -15.42 18.07
N LEU A 551 14.51 -16.57 18.49
CA LEU A 551 14.26 -16.85 19.90
C LEU A 551 15.59 -17.06 20.65
N VAL A 552 15.86 -16.22 21.63
CA VAL A 552 17.05 -16.29 22.48
C VAL A 552 16.69 -16.39 23.96
N SER A 553 17.63 -16.85 24.78
CA SER A 553 17.51 -16.73 26.24
C SER A 553 18.83 -16.41 26.93
N VAL A 554 18.73 -15.72 28.06
CA VAL A 554 19.85 -15.25 28.89
C VAL A 554 19.58 -15.55 30.36
N ARG A 555 20.63 -15.53 31.19
CA ARG A 555 20.49 -15.43 32.64
C ARG A 555 20.00 -14.04 33.03
N TRP A 556 19.51 -13.91 34.26
CA TRP A 556 19.00 -12.65 34.80
C TRP A 556 20.04 -11.54 34.97
N ASP A 557 21.32 -11.86 34.83
CA ASP A 557 22.46 -10.94 34.81
C ASP A 557 23.01 -10.72 33.38
N GLY A 558 22.34 -11.26 32.35
CA GLY A 558 22.77 -11.17 30.96
C GLY A 558 23.73 -12.25 30.48
N SER A 559 24.26 -13.07 31.39
CA SER A 559 25.23 -14.11 31.04
C SER A 559 24.58 -15.30 30.30
N GLU A 560 25.43 -16.17 29.73
CA GLU A 560 25.04 -17.41 29.05
C GLU A 560 23.95 -17.26 27.97
N ARG A 561 24.03 -16.21 27.13
CA ARG A 561 23.12 -16.04 25.98
C ARG A 561 23.13 -17.29 25.08
N ARG A 562 21.95 -17.81 24.75
CA ARG A 562 21.75 -18.93 23.83
C ARG A 562 20.65 -18.62 22.83
N SER A 563 20.87 -19.01 21.58
CA SER A 563 19.86 -18.96 20.51
C SER A 563 19.21 -20.33 20.35
N HIS A 564 17.89 -20.38 20.21
CA HIS A 564 17.12 -21.63 20.22
C HIS A 564 16.48 -21.96 18.87
N LEU A 565 15.92 -20.95 18.20
CA LEU A 565 15.16 -21.14 16.96
C LEU A 565 15.03 -19.81 16.21
N ARG A 566 15.12 -19.84 14.89
CA ARG A 566 14.70 -18.74 14.02
C ARG A 566 13.43 -19.12 13.25
N VAL A 567 12.42 -18.26 13.28
CA VAL A 567 11.20 -18.39 12.49
C VAL A 567 11.10 -17.19 11.56
N ASN A 568 11.01 -17.47 10.26
CA ASN A 568 10.92 -16.49 9.19
C ASN A 568 9.61 -16.69 8.41
N GLY A 569 9.20 -15.66 7.69
CA GLY A 569 8.18 -15.74 6.65
C GLY A 569 8.44 -14.79 5.50
N TRP A 570 7.38 -14.48 4.76
CA TRP A 570 7.46 -13.61 3.59
C TRP A 570 7.62 -12.15 4.00
N GLU A 571 8.55 -11.45 3.36
CA GLU A 571 8.52 -9.98 3.30
C GLU A 571 7.28 -9.53 2.50
N TRP A 572 6.92 -8.25 2.60
CA TRP A 572 5.68 -7.70 2.06
C TRP A 572 5.48 -7.91 0.54
N THR A 573 6.55 -8.08 -0.24
CA THR A 573 6.49 -8.39 -1.68
C THR A 573 6.65 -9.89 -2.01
N ARG A 574 6.50 -10.81 -1.04
CA ARG A 574 6.85 -12.25 -1.17
C ARG A 574 8.34 -12.53 -1.43
N HIS A 575 9.24 -11.60 -1.11
CA HIS A 575 10.67 -11.92 -1.02
C HIS A 575 11.04 -12.48 0.37
N PRO A 576 11.85 -13.53 0.47
CA PRO A 576 12.30 -14.06 1.77
C PRO A 576 13.69 -13.52 2.18
N PRO A 577 14.03 -13.49 3.48
CA PRO A 577 13.19 -13.74 4.65
C PRO A 577 12.84 -12.47 5.47
N ALA A 578 11.60 -12.36 5.94
CA ALA A 578 11.23 -11.48 7.06
C ALA A 578 11.17 -12.30 8.36
N LEU A 579 11.65 -11.77 9.48
CA LEU A 579 11.54 -12.44 10.78
C LEU A 579 10.09 -12.44 11.27
N ALA A 580 9.75 -13.44 12.10
CA ALA A 580 8.49 -13.45 12.84
C ALA A 580 8.34 -12.19 13.70
N ASP A 581 7.12 -11.66 13.79
CA ASP A 581 6.81 -10.49 14.62
C ASP A 581 6.93 -10.82 16.12
N GLU A 582 6.64 -12.07 16.51
CA GLU A 582 6.70 -12.55 17.91
C GLU A 582 6.96 -14.06 17.94
N ILE A 583 7.75 -14.54 18.92
CA ILE A 583 8.04 -15.96 19.18
C ILE A 583 8.01 -16.19 20.70
N LEU A 584 7.08 -17.00 21.17
CA LEU A 584 6.90 -17.35 22.59
C LEU A 584 7.13 -18.85 22.82
N LEU A 585 8.10 -19.20 23.66
CA LEU A 585 8.39 -20.57 24.06
C LEU A 585 7.30 -21.11 25.00
N SER A 586 6.84 -22.34 24.75
CA SER A 586 5.89 -23.02 25.62
C SER A 586 6.48 -23.20 27.03
N PRO A 587 5.67 -23.27 28.08
CA PRO A 587 6.15 -23.62 29.43
C PRO A 587 6.92 -24.96 29.48
N ALA A 588 6.59 -25.90 28.60
CA ALA A 588 7.29 -27.19 28.52
C ALA A 588 8.62 -27.13 27.74
N GLY A 589 8.85 -26.07 26.96
CA GLY A 589 10.08 -25.87 26.18
C GLY A 589 10.16 -26.64 24.86
N ASP A 590 9.09 -27.31 24.45
CA ASP A 590 9.02 -28.21 23.29
C ASP A 590 8.39 -27.58 22.04
N HIS A 591 7.73 -26.43 22.19
CA HIS A 591 7.01 -25.73 21.13
C HIS A 591 7.15 -24.22 21.26
N VAL A 592 7.00 -23.50 20.16
CA VAL A 592 6.76 -22.06 20.15
C VAL A 592 5.42 -21.72 19.52
N LEU A 593 4.76 -20.68 20.05
CA LEU A 593 3.81 -19.89 19.28
C LEU A 593 4.56 -18.78 18.56
N SER A 594 4.27 -18.58 17.28
CA SER A 594 4.89 -17.53 16.48
C SER A 594 3.85 -16.75 15.68
N LEU A 595 4.00 -15.43 15.64
CA LEU A 595 3.19 -14.54 14.82
C LEU A 595 3.96 -14.23 13.53
N VAL A 596 3.49 -14.73 12.40
CA VAL A 596 4.13 -14.57 11.08
C VAL A 596 3.08 -14.18 10.05
N ASN A 597 3.30 -13.07 9.33
CA ASN A 597 2.38 -12.52 8.34
C ASN A 597 0.92 -12.44 8.88
N SER A 598 0.77 -11.91 10.10
CA SER A 598 -0.52 -11.79 10.82
C SER A 598 -1.23 -13.12 11.12
N GLN A 599 -0.54 -14.26 11.07
CA GLN A 599 -1.08 -15.58 11.41
C GLN A 599 -0.34 -16.20 12.59
N VAL A 600 -1.05 -16.96 13.41
CA VAL A 600 -0.46 -17.70 14.53
C VAL A 600 -0.04 -19.08 14.05
N TRP A 601 1.21 -19.45 14.37
CA TRP A 601 1.81 -20.72 14.04
C TRP A 601 2.30 -21.43 15.30
N LEU A 602 2.08 -22.73 15.37
CA LEU A 602 2.74 -23.62 16.32
C LEU A 602 3.92 -24.28 15.62
N VAL A 603 5.11 -24.20 16.19
CA VAL A 603 6.34 -24.80 15.64
C VAL A 603 7.01 -25.64 16.73
N SER A 604 7.43 -26.86 16.42
CA SER A 604 8.21 -27.69 17.36
C SER A 604 9.63 -27.14 17.55
N VAL A 605 10.13 -27.20 18.78
CA VAL A 605 11.50 -26.82 19.14
C VAL A 605 12.32 -28.09 19.38
N PRO A 606 13.26 -28.44 18.50
CA PRO A 606 14.11 -29.61 18.70
C PRO A 606 15.22 -29.30 19.74
N PRO A 607 15.70 -30.32 20.49
CA PRO A 607 16.95 -30.19 21.22
C PRO A 607 18.10 -30.00 20.21
N THR A 608 18.82 -28.88 20.27
CA THR A 608 19.84 -28.53 19.29
C THR A 608 21.19 -28.25 19.92
N GLY A 609 22.26 -28.53 19.15
CA GLY A 609 23.64 -28.15 19.46
C GLY A 609 23.98 -26.76 18.91
N GLU A 610 25.19 -26.56 18.39
CA GLU A 610 25.67 -25.24 17.94
C GLU A 610 24.93 -24.65 16.72
N ARG A 611 24.24 -25.46 15.92
CA ARG A 611 23.55 -24.99 14.70
C ARG A 611 22.11 -24.58 14.99
N LEU A 612 21.83 -23.28 14.87
CA LEU A 612 20.50 -22.69 15.04
C LEU A 612 19.50 -23.22 13.98
N PRO A 613 18.41 -23.90 14.38
CA PRO A 613 17.34 -24.26 13.45
C PRO A 613 16.67 -23.02 12.88
N THR A 614 16.37 -23.04 11.59
CA THR A 614 15.59 -21.99 10.92
C THR A 614 14.40 -22.60 10.21
N VAL A 615 13.22 -22.02 10.43
CA VAL A 615 11.95 -22.42 9.80
C VAL A 615 11.41 -21.25 8.99
N PHE A 616 10.89 -21.54 7.80
CA PHE A 616 10.24 -20.56 6.94
C PHE A 616 8.74 -20.88 6.83
N LEU A 617 7.87 -19.90 7.07
CA LEU A 617 6.41 -20.03 7.13
C LEU A 617 5.72 -18.93 6.32
N PRO A 618 4.64 -19.23 5.59
CA PRO A 618 4.16 -20.58 5.25
C PRO A 618 5.14 -21.29 4.31
N SER A 619 5.31 -22.61 4.49
CA SER A 619 6.02 -23.46 3.52
C SER A 619 5.35 -24.84 3.46
N THR A 620 5.37 -25.46 2.28
CA THR A 620 4.92 -26.84 2.07
C THR A 620 5.96 -27.88 2.50
N SER A 621 7.20 -27.44 2.74
CA SER A 621 8.29 -28.25 3.28
C SER A 621 9.02 -27.44 4.36
N THR A 622 8.72 -27.73 5.62
CA THR A 622 9.39 -27.10 6.77
C THR A 622 10.38 -28.07 7.39
N ALA A 623 11.55 -27.57 7.77
CA ALA A 623 12.58 -28.37 8.44
C ALA A 623 12.11 -28.92 9.81
N LEU A 624 11.13 -28.26 10.43
CA LEU A 624 10.50 -28.66 11.69
C LEU A 624 8.98 -28.79 11.49
N PRO A 625 8.29 -29.68 12.23
CA PRO A 625 6.83 -29.72 12.25
C PRO A 625 6.25 -28.35 12.61
N SER A 626 5.35 -27.85 11.78
CA SER A 626 4.70 -26.56 11.96
C SER A 626 3.23 -26.61 11.54
N ARG A 627 2.38 -25.81 12.19
CA ARG A 627 0.94 -25.77 11.92
C ARG A 627 0.37 -24.38 12.16
N ARG A 628 -0.38 -23.86 11.19
CA ARG A 628 -1.16 -22.62 11.32
C ARG A 628 -2.37 -22.86 12.23
N LEU A 629 -2.63 -21.94 13.17
CA LEU A 629 -3.75 -22.03 14.12
C LEU A 629 -4.92 -21.10 13.76
N THR A 630 -4.66 -20.05 12.97
CA THR A 630 -5.65 -19.00 12.63
C THR A 630 -6.02 -19.03 11.16
N THR A 631 -7.23 -18.58 10.81
CA THR A 631 -7.64 -18.30 9.42
C THR A 631 -7.66 -16.81 9.14
N VAL A 632 -8.33 -16.03 9.99
CA VAL A 632 -8.47 -14.57 9.82
C VAL A 632 -7.18 -13.82 10.20
N GLY A 633 -6.55 -14.17 11.32
CA GLY A 633 -5.27 -13.61 11.76
C GLY A 633 -5.23 -13.26 13.25
N ALA A 634 -4.15 -12.60 13.68
CA ALA A 634 -3.91 -12.15 15.05
C ALA A 634 -3.04 -10.89 15.11
N ASP A 635 -3.19 -10.12 16.19
CA ASP A 635 -2.37 -8.96 16.57
C ASP A 635 -1.40 -9.30 17.73
N PHE A 636 -1.84 -10.17 18.65
CA PHE A 636 -1.10 -10.56 19.86
C PHE A 636 -1.28 -12.05 20.14
N ILE A 637 -0.28 -12.68 20.75
CA ILE A 637 -0.28 -14.12 21.09
C ILE A 637 0.13 -14.34 22.56
N GLU A 638 -0.39 -15.39 23.19
CA GLU A 638 -0.08 -15.76 24.58
C GLU A 638 -0.23 -17.27 24.81
N TRP A 639 0.52 -17.84 25.75
CA TRP A 639 0.37 -19.22 26.23
C TRP A 639 -0.53 -19.29 27.46
N GLY A 640 -1.35 -20.34 27.57
CA GLY A 640 -1.95 -20.71 28.86
C GLY A 640 -0.91 -21.27 29.84
N ALA A 641 -1.15 -21.15 31.15
CA ALA A 641 -0.20 -21.49 32.21
C ALA A 641 0.41 -22.92 32.14
N GLY A 642 -0.26 -23.87 31.49
CA GLY A 642 0.23 -25.25 31.30
C GLY A 642 0.74 -25.58 29.89
N GLY A 643 0.83 -24.61 28.98
CA GLY A 643 1.27 -24.84 27.60
C GLY A 643 0.30 -25.66 26.72
N ARG A 644 -0.86 -26.05 27.26
CA ARG A 644 -1.88 -26.82 26.52
C ARG A 644 -2.76 -25.95 25.62
N THR A 645 -2.96 -24.69 26.00
CA THR A 645 -3.82 -23.76 25.26
C THR A 645 -3.01 -22.62 24.67
N ALA A 646 -3.33 -22.27 23.43
CA ALA A 646 -2.83 -21.09 22.75
C ALA A 646 -3.92 -20.01 22.76
N HIS A 647 -3.51 -18.76 22.92
CA HIS A 647 -4.41 -17.61 22.92
C HIS A 647 -3.91 -16.53 21.98
N TRP A 648 -4.84 -15.74 21.44
CA TRP A 648 -4.51 -14.56 20.66
C TRP A 648 -5.61 -13.51 20.75
N ALA A 649 -5.27 -12.28 20.38
CA ALA A 649 -6.22 -11.20 20.15
C ALA A 649 -6.11 -10.68 18.72
N LEU A 650 -7.21 -10.11 18.23
CA LEU A 650 -7.36 -9.48 16.93
C LEU A 650 -8.51 -8.48 17.04
N GLY A 651 -8.21 -7.21 16.80
CA GLY A 651 -9.13 -6.13 17.12
C GLY A 651 -9.53 -6.19 18.60
N ASN A 652 -10.82 -6.14 18.89
CA ASN A 652 -11.35 -6.18 20.25
C ASN A 652 -11.87 -7.59 20.66
N SER A 653 -11.39 -8.63 20.00
CA SER A 653 -11.74 -10.03 20.30
C SER A 653 -10.54 -10.79 20.86
N TYR A 654 -10.80 -11.75 21.74
CA TYR A 654 -9.81 -12.63 22.35
C TYR A 654 -10.22 -14.10 22.17
N TRP A 655 -9.26 -14.95 21.82
CA TRP A 655 -9.47 -16.36 21.51
C TRP A 655 -8.72 -17.30 22.44
N SER A 656 -9.31 -18.48 22.64
CA SER A 656 -8.67 -19.64 23.25
C SER A 656 -8.74 -20.84 22.32
N TYR A 657 -7.62 -21.55 22.20
CA TYR A 657 -7.47 -22.73 21.36
C TYR A 657 -6.82 -23.86 22.16
N ASP A 658 -7.47 -25.02 22.23
CA ASP A 658 -6.91 -26.21 22.87
C ASP A 658 -6.09 -27.02 21.84
N LEU A 659 -4.79 -27.16 22.11
CA LEU A 659 -3.87 -27.83 21.18
C LEU A 659 -4.14 -29.33 21.04
N ALA A 660 -4.74 -29.98 22.05
CA ALA A 660 -5.00 -31.42 22.04
C ALA A 660 -6.27 -31.77 21.28
N THR A 661 -7.32 -30.94 21.36
CA THR A 661 -8.56 -31.18 20.59
C THR A 661 -8.47 -30.64 19.17
N GLY A 662 -7.57 -29.67 18.92
CA GLY A 662 -7.48 -28.99 17.64
C GLY A 662 -8.67 -28.08 17.34
N ILE A 663 -9.47 -27.74 18.36
CA ILE A 663 -10.67 -26.92 18.25
C ILE A 663 -10.37 -25.54 18.85
N SER A 664 -10.73 -24.47 18.12
CA SER A 664 -10.86 -23.13 18.71
C SER A 664 -12.03 -23.17 19.69
N THR A 665 -11.75 -23.23 20.98
CA THR A 665 -12.76 -23.56 21.99
C THR A 665 -13.60 -22.37 22.42
N GLU A 666 -13.11 -21.12 22.27
CA GLU A 666 -13.87 -19.95 22.71
C GLU A 666 -13.43 -18.61 22.08
N ARG A 667 -14.39 -17.83 21.57
CA ARG A 667 -14.23 -16.40 21.20
C ARG A 667 -14.92 -15.54 22.25
N ARG A 668 -14.21 -14.57 22.81
CA ARG A 668 -14.75 -13.56 23.74
C ARG A 668 -14.65 -12.18 23.10
N GLY A 669 -15.77 -11.46 23.02
CA GLY A 669 -15.76 -10.04 22.71
C GLY A 669 -15.31 -9.24 23.92
N VAL A 670 -14.48 -8.21 23.71
CA VAL A 670 -14.11 -7.22 24.72
C VAL A 670 -14.64 -5.86 24.26
N SER A 671 -15.55 -5.28 25.03
CA SER A 671 -16.25 -4.05 24.63
C SER A 671 -16.01 -2.92 25.62
N VAL A 672 -14.97 -2.12 25.38
CA VAL A 672 -14.80 -0.80 26.01
C VAL A 672 -15.56 0.23 25.18
N ARG A 673 -16.54 0.91 25.80
CA ARG A 673 -17.34 1.95 25.15
C ARG A 673 -17.18 3.27 25.88
N MET A 674 -16.89 4.33 25.12
CA MET A 674 -16.79 5.70 25.63
C MET A 674 -17.75 6.61 24.85
N PRO A 675 -18.28 7.68 25.47
CA PRO A 675 -19.00 8.70 24.72
C PRO A 675 -18.13 9.26 23.61
N ARG A 676 -18.72 9.44 22.42
CA ARG A 676 -18.09 10.21 21.35
C ARG A 676 -17.97 11.66 21.80
N ASP A 677 -16.85 12.30 21.47
CA ASP A 677 -16.71 13.73 21.70
C ASP A 677 -17.62 14.51 20.75
N VAL A 678 -18.73 15.04 21.27
CA VAL A 678 -19.68 15.87 20.54
C VAL A 678 -19.79 17.21 21.27
N PRO A 679 -19.39 18.35 20.67
CA PRO A 679 -19.58 19.66 21.28
C PRO A 679 -21.06 19.95 21.50
N ARG A 680 -21.36 20.80 22.49
CA ARG A 680 -22.73 21.20 22.82
C ARG A 680 -22.92 22.70 22.66
N GLY A 681 -24.07 23.10 22.13
CA GLY A 681 -24.47 24.49 21.96
C GLY A 681 -24.59 24.91 20.49
N THR A 682 -24.94 26.17 20.25
CA THR A 682 -25.11 26.71 18.89
C THR A 682 -24.15 27.87 18.64
N VAL A 683 -23.51 27.89 17.47
CA VAL A 683 -22.66 28.98 16.98
C VAL A 683 -23.11 29.41 15.59
N ALA A 684 -23.10 30.73 15.34
CA ALA A 684 -23.37 31.32 14.04
C ALA A 684 -22.11 32.04 13.53
N LEU A 685 -21.58 31.60 12.39
CA LEU A 685 -20.51 32.28 11.67
C LEU A 685 -21.15 33.25 10.68
N ARG A 686 -20.93 34.56 10.83
CA ARG A 686 -21.73 35.59 10.15
C ARG A 686 -20.95 36.40 9.13
N GLY A 687 -21.54 36.59 7.94
CA GLY A 687 -21.08 37.51 6.90
C GLY A 687 -19.92 37.04 5.99
N ALA A 688 -19.60 35.75 5.93
CA ALA A 688 -18.52 35.24 5.08
C ALA A 688 -18.95 35.05 3.62
N ARG A 689 -18.00 35.01 2.69
CA ARG A 689 -18.17 34.29 1.42
C ARG A 689 -18.14 32.80 1.71
N VAL A 690 -19.12 32.03 1.27
CA VAL A 690 -19.18 30.58 1.52
C VAL A 690 -19.10 29.82 0.19
N ILE A 691 -18.03 29.08 -0.02
CA ILE A 691 -17.88 28.14 -1.15
C ILE A 691 -18.44 26.80 -0.67
N THR A 692 -19.67 26.44 -1.07
CA THR A 692 -20.40 25.35 -0.40
C THR A 692 -19.96 23.96 -0.86
N MET A 693 -19.37 23.87 -2.05
CA MET A 693 -19.11 22.60 -2.78
C MET A 693 -20.38 21.81 -3.13
N LYS A 694 -21.54 22.46 -3.08
CA LYS A 694 -22.77 21.96 -3.69
C LYS A 694 -22.83 22.45 -5.15
N GLY A 695 -22.28 21.65 -6.06
CA GLY A 695 -22.05 22.11 -7.44
C GLY A 695 -20.98 23.20 -7.47
N ASP A 696 -21.28 24.33 -8.10
CA ASP A 696 -20.43 25.54 -8.17
C ASP A 696 -20.97 26.70 -7.31
N GLU A 697 -21.84 26.41 -6.33
CA GLU A 697 -22.49 27.43 -5.51
C GLU A 697 -21.50 28.16 -4.59
N VAL A 698 -21.49 29.49 -4.73
CA VAL A 698 -20.79 30.43 -3.86
C VAL A 698 -21.81 31.44 -3.33
N LEU A 699 -21.94 31.53 -2.00
CA LEU A 699 -22.83 32.48 -1.34
C LEU A 699 -22.00 33.67 -0.83
N GLU A 700 -22.24 34.85 -1.39
CA GLU A 700 -21.63 36.09 -0.91
C GLU A 700 -22.35 36.60 0.35
N ASN A 701 -21.59 37.08 1.34
CA ASN A 701 -22.11 37.62 2.61
C ASN A 701 -23.18 36.71 3.24
N ALA A 702 -22.78 35.50 3.63
CA ALA A 702 -23.64 34.45 4.15
C ALA A 702 -23.37 34.13 5.62
N ASP A 703 -24.40 33.58 6.27
CA ASP A 703 -24.36 33.11 7.65
C ASP A 703 -24.44 31.57 7.65
N ILE A 704 -23.65 30.91 8.51
CA ILE A 704 -23.69 29.45 8.77
C ILE A 704 -24.04 29.24 10.24
N VAL A 705 -25.07 28.44 10.52
CA VAL A 705 -25.46 28.03 11.87
C VAL A 705 -25.06 26.57 12.09
N VAL A 706 -24.32 26.34 13.17
CA VAL A 706 -23.91 25.01 13.64
C VAL A 706 -24.51 24.78 15.02
N THR A 707 -25.24 23.68 15.17
CA THR A 707 -25.76 23.21 16.46
C THR A 707 -25.10 21.88 16.79
N ASP A 708 -24.51 21.80 17.98
CA ASP A 708 -23.64 20.71 18.41
C ASP A 708 -22.53 20.49 17.36
N ASN A 709 -22.58 19.38 16.60
CA ASN A 709 -21.63 19.06 15.55
C ASN A 709 -22.18 19.13 14.12
N ARG A 710 -23.39 19.68 13.92
CA ARG A 710 -24.11 19.64 12.63
C ARG A 710 -24.39 21.04 12.10
N ILE A 711 -24.26 21.22 10.78
CA ILE A 711 -24.72 22.41 10.08
C ILE A 711 -26.25 22.37 10.07
N THR A 712 -26.90 23.35 10.69
CA THR A 712 -28.38 23.41 10.78
C THR A 712 -28.98 24.47 9.87
N ALA A 713 -28.21 25.48 9.47
CA ALA A 713 -28.61 26.44 8.44
C ALA A 713 -27.39 27.01 7.71
N VAL A 714 -27.55 27.33 6.43
CA VAL A 714 -26.61 28.10 5.61
C VAL A 714 -27.40 28.91 4.60
N GLY A 715 -27.05 30.19 4.43
CA GLY A 715 -27.73 31.07 3.49
C GLY A 715 -27.19 32.49 3.53
N VAL A 716 -27.59 33.32 2.56
CA VAL A 716 -27.22 34.74 2.52
C VAL A 716 -27.64 35.41 3.83
N ARG A 717 -26.82 36.35 4.32
CA ARG A 717 -27.04 37.02 5.61
C ARG A 717 -28.44 37.62 5.67
N GLY A 718 -29.16 37.29 6.74
CA GLY A 718 -30.56 37.67 6.94
C GLY A 718 -31.59 36.69 6.37
N SER A 719 -31.19 35.70 5.56
CA SER A 719 -32.09 34.65 5.03
C SER A 719 -32.23 33.42 5.93
N VAL A 720 -31.38 33.30 6.96
CA VAL A 720 -31.39 32.18 7.92
C VAL A 720 -31.70 32.68 9.33
N THR A 721 -32.51 31.93 10.06
CA THR A 721 -32.84 32.24 11.46
C THR A 721 -31.67 31.84 12.36
N ILE A 722 -31.15 32.81 13.12
CA ILE A 722 -30.16 32.54 14.17
C ILE A 722 -30.90 32.18 15.47
N PRO A 723 -30.71 30.96 16.02
CA PRO A 723 -31.37 30.58 17.27
C PRO A 723 -30.99 31.50 18.44
N ALA A 724 -31.96 31.80 19.32
CA ALA A 724 -31.70 32.59 20.51
C ALA A 724 -30.62 31.94 21.40
N GLY A 725 -29.65 32.72 21.85
CA GLY A 725 -28.53 32.23 22.66
C GLY A 725 -27.38 31.58 21.86
N ALA A 726 -27.46 31.56 20.52
CA ALA A 726 -26.33 31.15 19.69
C ALA A 726 -25.13 32.10 19.89
N ARG A 727 -23.92 31.54 19.95
CA ARG A 727 -22.69 32.33 19.93
C ARG A 727 -22.50 32.90 18.52
N GLU A 728 -22.61 34.20 18.38
CA GLU A 728 -22.31 34.85 17.10
C GLU A 728 -20.80 35.14 16.98
N ILE A 729 -20.24 34.84 15.80
CA ILE A 729 -18.86 35.13 15.43
C ILE A 729 -18.88 35.84 14.09
N ASP A 730 -18.48 37.11 14.09
CA ASP A 730 -18.32 37.87 12.87
C ASP A 730 -17.11 37.38 12.07
N VAL A 731 -17.35 37.03 10.82
CA VAL A 731 -16.37 36.58 9.83
C VAL A 731 -16.55 37.36 8.52
N ALA A 732 -17.08 38.58 8.60
CA ALA A 732 -17.17 39.49 7.46
C ALA A 732 -15.81 39.66 6.76
N GLY A 733 -15.84 39.66 5.42
CA GLY A 733 -14.65 39.76 4.58
C GLY A 733 -13.82 38.48 4.47
N LYS A 734 -14.16 37.42 5.21
CA LYS A 734 -13.48 36.12 5.15
C LYS A 734 -14.15 35.19 4.15
N THR A 735 -13.45 34.11 3.79
CA THR A 735 -14.01 33.02 2.97
C THR A 735 -14.11 31.73 3.79
N ILE A 736 -15.22 31.01 3.67
CA ILE A 736 -15.44 29.70 4.29
C ILE A 736 -15.61 28.65 3.20
N LEU A 737 -14.99 27.50 3.39
CA LEU A 737 -15.16 26.31 2.57
C LEU A 737 -15.09 25.06 3.46
N PRO A 738 -15.50 23.87 2.97
CA PRO A 738 -15.32 22.63 3.72
C PRO A 738 -13.86 22.41 4.07
N GLY A 739 -13.61 21.72 5.18
CA GLY A 739 -12.27 21.27 5.51
C GLY A 739 -11.76 20.24 4.50
N TYR A 740 -10.45 20.19 4.31
CA TYR A 740 -9.85 19.28 3.34
C TYR A 740 -9.94 17.82 3.81
N VAL A 741 -10.06 16.93 2.81
CA VAL A 741 -10.09 15.48 2.97
C VAL A 741 -8.90 14.90 2.22
N ASP A 742 -7.81 14.63 2.93
CA ASP A 742 -6.63 13.98 2.36
C ASP A 742 -6.83 12.46 2.37
N VAL A 743 -7.04 11.87 1.19
CA VAL A 743 -7.40 10.45 1.06
C VAL A 743 -6.20 9.51 0.98
N HIS A 744 -4.98 10.06 1.03
CA HIS A 744 -3.73 9.33 1.10
C HIS A 744 -2.80 10.05 2.08
N ALA A 745 -3.09 9.98 3.38
CA ALA A 745 -2.44 10.77 4.42
C ALA A 745 -1.64 9.87 5.37
N HIS A 746 -0.47 9.38 4.97
CA HIS A 746 0.35 8.60 5.88
C HIS A 746 0.83 9.45 7.06
N MET A 747 0.29 9.19 8.25
CA MET A 747 0.60 9.97 9.46
C MET A 747 1.66 9.30 10.34
N TRP A 748 1.88 7.98 10.19
CA TRP A 748 2.96 7.22 10.85
C TRP A 748 3.11 7.44 12.37
N ALA A 749 1.97 7.59 13.06
CA ALA A 749 1.94 7.83 14.49
C ALA A 749 2.70 6.74 15.30
N PRO A 750 3.22 7.04 16.48
CA PRO A 750 4.10 6.12 17.21
C PRO A 750 3.43 4.81 17.67
N TRP A 751 4.12 3.66 17.54
CA TRP A 751 3.55 2.32 17.76
C TRP A 751 3.79 1.81 19.20
N GLY A 752 2.93 0.90 19.66
CA GLY A 752 3.00 0.18 20.94
C GLY A 752 2.61 1.02 22.15
N VAL A 753 3.43 2.02 22.48
CA VAL A 753 3.19 2.99 23.57
C VAL A 753 2.80 4.31 22.93
N HIS A 754 1.53 4.69 23.04
CA HIS A 754 1.01 5.84 22.30
C HIS A 754 1.43 7.19 22.91
N ARG A 755 1.40 8.22 22.06
CA ARG A 755 1.53 9.62 22.44
C ARG A 755 0.26 10.16 23.09
N GLN A 756 0.42 11.15 23.97
CA GLN A 756 -0.72 11.92 24.51
C GLN A 756 -1.24 12.92 23.47
N GLN A 757 -0.35 13.48 22.65
CA GLN A 757 -0.72 14.29 21.49
C GLN A 757 0.23 14.01 20.34
N VAL A 758 -0.35 13.80 19.15
CA VAL A 758 0.38 13.52 17.90
C VAL A 758 0.54 14.83 17.14
N TRP A 759 1.77 15.18 16.76
CA TRP A 759 2.10 16.49 16.20
C TRP A 759 1.63 16.60 14.74
N GLU A 760 1.65 15.49 14.00
CA GLU A 760 1.17 15.35 12.63
C GLU A 760 -0.31 15.74 12.52
N TYR A 761 -1.11 15.36 13.52
CA TYR A 761 -2.54 15.68 13.58
C TYR A 761 -2.78 17.17 13.79
N LEU A 762 -1.99 17.81 14.66
CA LEU A 762 -2.06 19.25 14.89
C LEU A 762 -1.63 20.02 13.64
N ALA A 763 -0.52 19.63 13.03
CA ALA A 763 -0.01 20.25 11.81
C ALA A 763 -1.05 20.16 10.67
N ASN A 764 -1.60 18.99 10.40
CA ASN A 764 -2.61 18.82 9.35
C ASN A 764 -3.88 19.65 9.62
N MET A 765 -4.38 19.69 10.87
CA MET A 765 -5.51 20.55 11.23
C MET A 765 -5.21 22.05 11.08
N ALA A 766 -4.02 22.50 11.50
CA ALA A 766 -3.60 23.91 11.37
C ALA A 766 -3.54 24.39 9.92
N TYR A 767 -3.38 23.44 8.99
CA TYR A 767 -3.42 23.63 7.53
C TYR A 767 -4.77 23.18 6.90
N GLY A 768 -5.84 23.09 7.69
CA GLY A 768 -7.21 22.96 7.17
C GLY A 768 -7.65 21.55 6.80
N VAL A 769 -6.84 20.53 7.05
CA VAL A 769 -7.23 19.12 6.88
C VAL A 769 -8.10 18.69 8.06
N THR A 770 -9.36 18.38 7.78
CA THR A 770 -10.35 17.96 8.79
C THR A 770 -10.71 16.49 8.69
N GLY A 771 -10.41 15.86 7.56
CA GLY A 771 -10.56 14.43 7.33
C GLY A 771 -9.31 13.85 6.68
N THR A 772 -8.94 12.66 7.11
CA THR A 772 -7.81 11.91 6.55
C THR A 772 -8.23 10.47 6.32
N ARG A 773 -7.60 9.85 5.32
CA ARG A 773 -7.54 8.41 5.23
C ARG A 773 -6.07 7.98 5.15
N ASP A 774 -5.61 7.26 6.16
CA ASP A 774 -4.31 6.62 6.16
C ASP A 774 -4.41 5.26 5.46
N PRO A 775 -3.81 5.09 4.26
CA PRO A 775 -4.03 3.91 3.43
C PRO A 775 -3.18 2.71 3.84
N GLN A 776 -2.19 2.86 4.74
CA GLN A 776 -1.35 1.76 5.21
C GLN A 776 -0.38 2.27 6.29
N THR A 777 -0.37 1.67 7.49
CA THR A 777 0.52 2.05 8.60
C THR A 777 1.50 0.98 9.10
N MET A 778 1.64 -0.16 8.41
CA MET A 778 2.34 -1.39 8.83
C MET A 778 1.73 -2.09 10.07
N THR A 779 1.02 -1.36 10.93
CA THR A 779 0.44 -1.81 12.19
C THR A 779 -1.05 -1.44 12.28
N PRO A 780 -1.87 -2.11 13.11
CA PRO A 780 -3.22 -1.63 13.40
C PRO A 780 -3.31 -0.48 14.43
N ASP A 781 -2.23 -0.01 15.05
CA ASP A 781 -2.26 1.06 16.08
C ASP A 781 -2.98 2.35 15.65
N VAL A 782 -2.98 2.71 14.37
CA VAL A 782 -3.69 3.91 13.90
C VAL A 782 -5.20 3.87 14.21
N ILE A 783 -5.81 2.68 14.34
CA ILE A 783 -7.23 2.58 14.68
C ILE A 783 -7.50 2.96 16.14
N THR A 784 -6.54 2.76 17.05
CA THR A 784 -6.66 3.15 18.45
C THR A 784 -6.41 4.65 18.62
N TYR A 785 -5.50 5.25 17.86
CA TYR A 785 -5.40 6.71 17.74
C TYR A 785 -6.69 7.34 17.18
N ALA A 786 -7.27 6.75 16.15
CA ALA A 786 -8.53 7.22 15.58
C ALA A 786 -9.70 7.12 16.58
N ASP A 787 -9.70 6.09 17.45
CA ASP A 787 -10.65 6.00 18.55
C ASP A 787 -10.42 7.09 19.61
N ALA A 788 -9.16 7.41 19.93
CA ALA A 788 -8.79 8.46 20.88
C ALA A 788 -9.15 9.87 20.36
N VAL A 789 -9.01 10.13 19.07
CA VAL A 789 -9.52 11.37 18.44
C VAL A 789 -11.05 11.41 18.51
N ALA A 790 -11.70 10.28 18.25
CA ALA A 790 -13.15 10.16 18.30
C ALA A 790 -13.75 10.38 19.71
N THR A 791 -13.01 10.07 20.77
CA THR A 791 -13.39 10.32 22.18
C THR A 791 -12.91 11.69 22.70
N GLY A 792 -12.18 12.45 21.88
CA GLY A 792 -11.65 13.77 22.26
C GLY A 792 -10.46 13.71 23.24
N ASP A 793 -9.86 12.54 23.41
CA ASP A 793 -8.63 12.35 24.18
C ASP A 793 -7.41 12.95 23.45
N ILE A 794 -7.43 12.96 22.11
CA ILE A 794 -6.40 13.54 21.24
C ILE A 794 -7.03 14.56 20.28
N ILE A 795 -6.40 15.71 20.08
CA ILE A 795 -6.82 16.69 19.07
C ILE A 795 -6.30 16.23 17.70
N GLY A 796 -7.18 16.09 16.71
CA GLY A 796 -6.79 15.71 15.36
C GLY A 796 -7.92 15.74 14.34
N PRO A 797 -7.60 15.58 13.05
CA PRO A 797 -8.60 15.42 12.02
C PRO A 797 -9.38 14.13 12.23
N ARG A 798 -10.50 13.94 11.54
CA ARG A 798 -11.14 12.63 11.48
C ARG A 798 -10.19 11.64 10.79
N ILE A 799 -9.84 10.57 11.50
CA ILE A 799 -8.92 9.56 10.98
C ILE A 799 -9.73 8.34 10.52
N LEU A 800 -9.79 8.16 9.20
CA LEU A 800 -10.07 6.87 8.60
C LEU A 800 -8.75 6.16 8.35
N SER A 801 -8.74 4.84 8.47
CA SER A 801 -7.56 4.07 8.11
C SER A 801 -7.95 2.68 7.68
N THR A 802 -7.09 2.08 6.86
CA THR A 802 -7.12 0.66 6.56
C THR A 802 -6.43 -0.18 7.62
N ALA A 803 -5.87 0.41 8.69
CA ALA A 803 -4.92 -0.26 9.58
C ALA A 803 -3.64 -0.68 8.81
N ARG A 804 -3.31 -1.97 8.83
CA ARG A 804 -2.31 -2.55 7.93
C ARG A 804 -2.92 -2.66 6.52
N GLY A 805 -2.16 -2.35 5.49
CA GLY A 805 -2.47 -2.67 4.10
C GLY A 805 -2.24 -4.16 3.82
N ILE A 806 -2.95 -4.67 2.81
CA ILE A 806 -2.93 -6.07 2.42
C ILE A 806 -1.82 -6.27 1.41
N PHE A 807 -0.86 -7.10 1.75
CA PHE A 807 0.35 -7.34 0.95
C PHE A 807 0.32 -8.69 0.25
N ALA A 808 1.20 -8.91 -0.73
CA ALA A 808 1.41 -10.25 -1.29
C ALA A 808 1.75 -11.29 -0.22
N ALA A 809 2.41 -10.87 0.87
CA ALA A 809 2.74 -11.72 2.01
C ALA A 809 1.53 -12.35 2.74
N GLU A 810 0.29 -11.87 2.52
CA GLU A 810 -0.93 -12.53 3.00
C GLU A 810 -1.20 -13.87 2.29
N ASP A 811 -0.49 -14.15 1.19
CA ASP A 811 -0.47 -15.46 0.51
C ASP A 811 -1.88 -15.95 0.11
N ILE A 812 -2.67 -15.06 -0.49
CA ILE A 812 -4.05 -15.35 -0.95
C ILE A 812 -4.01 -16.37 -2.09
N LYS A 813 -4.53 -17.58 -1.86
CA LYS A 813 -4.55 -18.68 -2.85
C LYS A 813 -5.94 -19.00 -3.37
N SER A 814 -6.96 -18.40 -2.78
CA SER A 814 -8.36 -18.65 -3.11
C SER A 814 -9.24 -17.45 -2.75
N LEU A 815 -10.47 -17.43 -3.27
CA LEU A 815 -11.50 -16.47 -2.84
C LEU A 815 -11.81 -16.61 -1.34
N ASP A 816 -11.76 -17.81 -0.77
CA ASP A 816 -12.00 -18.01 0.66
C ASP A 816 -10.87 -17.43 1.52
N ASP A 817 -9.62 -17.48 1.08
CA ASP A 817 -8.52 -16.76 1.73
C ASP A 817 -8.76 -15.25 1.69
N ALA A 818 -9.17 -14.72 0.53
CA ALA A 818 -9.50 -13.30 0.39
C ALA A 818 -10.67 -12.89 1.33
N ARG A 819 -11.68 -13.75 1.50
CA ARG A 819 -12.77 -13.56 2.46
C ARG A 819 -12.27 -13.53 3.90
N HIS A 820 -11.35 -14.41 4.28
CA HIS A 820 -10.75 -14.39 5.62
C HIS A 820 -9.97 -13.08 5.85
N VAL A 821 -9.18 -12.64 4.87
CA VAL A 821 -8.46 -11.36 4.94
C VAL A 821 -9.45 -10.20 5.07
N ALA A 822 -10.46 -10.09 4.19
CA ALA A 822 -11.47 -9.02 4.25
C ALA A 822 -12.27 -9.03 5.56
N THR A 823 -12.52 -10.21 6.14
CA THR A 823 -13.18 -10.35 7.45
C THR A 823 -12.37 -9.67 8.56
N ARG A 824 -11.03 -9.76 8.53
CA ARG A 824 -10.14 -9.05 9.48
C ARG A 824 -10.47 -7.56 9.53
N TYR A 825 -10.63 -6.95 8.36
CA TYR A 825 -10.88 -5.51 8.20
C TYR A 825 -12.31 -5.11 8.53
N ALA A 826 -13.31 -5.87 8.06
CA ALA A 826 -14.72 -5.52 8.23
C ALA A 826 -15.23 -5.77 9.67
N GLU A 827 -14.87 -6.91 10.25
CA GLU A 827 -15.50 -7.38 11.50
C GLU A 827 -14.66 -7.07 12.74
N TYR A 828 -13.33 -7.16 12.63
CA TYR A 828 -12.45 -7.02 13.79
C TYR A 828 -11.84 -5.63 13.90
N TYR A 829 -11.16 -5.15 12.85
CA TYR A 829 -10.68 -3.78 12.82
C TYR A 829 -11.81 -2.77 12.58
N ARG A 830 -12.94 -3.20 12.02
CA ARG A 830 -14.10 -2.35 11.68
C ARG A 830 -13.68 -1.11 10.90
N THR A 831 -12.78 -1.34 9.95
CA THR A 831 -12.39 -0.36 8.94
C THR A 831 -13.49 -0.25 7.89
N GLN A 832 -13.56 0.90 7.23
CA GLN A 832 -14.48 1.14 6.12
C GLN A 832 -13.77 0.95 4.77
N THR A 833 -12.45 1.06 4.77
CA THR A 833 -11.64 0.94 3.56
C THR A 833 -10.55 -0.10 3.79
N LEU A 834 -10.10 -0.74 2.72
CA LEU A 834 -8.88 -1.55 2.72
C LEU A 834 -7.93 -1.05 1.63
N LYS A 835 -6.65 -1.38 1.75
CA LYS A 835 -5.64 -1.07 0.74
C LYS A 835 -5.03 -2.37 0.24
N ASN A 836 -5.21 -2.62 -1.05
CA ASN A 836 -4.38 -3.56 -1.79
C ASN A 836 -3.01 -2.92 -1.99
N TYR A 837 -2.01 -3.39 -1.24
CA TYR A 837 -0.64 -2.93 -1.30
C TYR A 837 0.22 -4.01 -1.97
N LEU A 838 0.10 -4.09 -3.30
CA LEU A 838 0.78 -5.07 -4.14
C LEU A 838 0.40 -6.53 -3.85
N VAL A 839 -0.89 -6.83 -3.79
CA VAL A 839 -1.37 -8.22 -3.76
C VAL A 839 -1.15 -8.87 -5.11
N GLY A 840 -0.20 -9.82 -5.15
CA GLY A 840 0.01 -10.85 -6.16
C GLY A 840 -0.35 -10.46 -7.60
N ASP A 841 -0.90 -11.43 -8.33
CA ASP A 841 -1.35 -11.24 -9.70
C ASP A 841 -2.82 -10.80 -9.79
N ARG A 842 -3.35 -10.65 -11.00
CA ARG A 842 -4.71 -10.13 -11.19
C ARG A 842 -5.80 -11.05 -10.63
N ILE A 843 -5.60 -12.38 -10.60
CA ILE A 843 -6.56 -13.30 -10.00
C ILE A 843 -6.66 -13.06 -8.49
N GLU A 844 -5.52 -12.91 -7.81
CA GLU A 844 -5.51 -12.62 -6.38
C GLU A 844 -6.16 -11.26 -6.06
N ARG A 845 -5.91 -10.23 -6.88
CA ARG A 845 -6.59 -8.92 -6.77
C ARG A 845 -8.08 -9.01 -7.00
N GLN A 846 -8.53 -9.80 -7.99
CA GLN A 846 -9.95 -10.01 -8.25
C GLN A 846 -10.65 -10.70 -7.07
N TRP A 847 -10.04 -11.72 -6.48
CA TRP A 847 -10.57 -12.34 -5.26
C TRP A 847 -10.69 -11.34 -4.12
N LEU A 848 -9.71 -10.45 -3.96
CA LEU A 848 -9.75 -9.43 -2.93
C LEU A 848 -10.89 -8.42 -3.13
N VAL A 849 -11.11 -7.89 -4.34
CA VAL A 849 -12.23 -6.94 -4.59
C VAL A 849 -13.59 -7.63 -4.50
N MET A 850 -13.69 -8.91 -4.89
CA MET A 850 -14.91 -9.72 -4.68
C MET A 850 -15.23 -9.85 -3.19
N ALA A 851 -14.24 -10.24 -2.37
CA ALA A 851 -14.40 -10.34 -0.92
C ALA A 851 -14.69 -8.99 -0.26
N ALA A 852 -14.04 -7.90 -0.71
CA ALA A 852 -14.31 -6.55 -0.23
C ALA A 852 -15.77 -6.15 -0.47
N ARG A 853 -16.30 -6.47 -1.66
CA ARG A 853 -17.71 -6.20 -2.00
C ARG A 853 -18.68 -6.99 -1.13
N GLU A 854 -18.41 -8.28 -0.90
CA GLU A 854 -19.21 -9.11 0.03
C GLU A 854 -19.23 -8.54 1.45
N LYS A 855 -18.13 -7.90 1.87
CA LYS A 855 -17.95 -7.30 3.20
C LYS A 855 -18.25 -5.80 3.29
N GLN A 856 -18.72 -5.17 2.20
CA GLN A 856 -18.99 -3.73 2.10
C GLN A 856 -17.80 -2.84 2.49
N LEU A 857 -16.58 -3.27 2.16
CA LEU A 857 -15.35 -2.50 2.31
C LEU A 857 -15.04 -1.79 0.99
N THR A 858 -14.71 -0.50 1.06
CA THR A 858 -14.28 0.28 -0.11
C THR A 858 -12.78 0.04 -0.35
N PRO A 859 -12.37 -0.76 -1.37
CA PRO A 859 -10.98 -1.10 -1.58
C PRO A 859 -10.32 -0.08 -2.51
N THR A 860 -9.12 0.35 -2.13
CA THR A 860 -8.19 1.05 -3.02
C THR A 860 -6.95 0.21 -3.25
N ALA A 861 -6.13 0.60 -4.22
CA ALA A 861 -4.89 -0.08 -4.53
C ALA A 861 -3.69 0.87 -4.64
N GLU A 862 -2.52 0.35 -4.31
CA GLU A 862 -1.23 0.94 -4.68
C GLU A 862 -1.05 0.83 -6.19
N GLY A 863 -0.80 1.95 -6.87
CA GLY A 863 -0.61 1.96 -8.32
C GLY A 863 0.81 1.70 -8.80
N THR A 864 1.82 1.89 -7.94
CA THR A 864 3.26 1.62 -8.19
C THR A 864 3.84 2.08 -9.52
N SER A 865 3.29 3.14 -10.11
CA SER A 865 3.66 3.57 -11.47
C SER A 865 3.60 2.40 -12.47
N ASP A 866 2.59 1.54 -12.34
CA ASP A 866 2.30 0.43 -13.25
C ASP A 866 1.04 0.78 -14.04
N PHE A 867 1.25 1.31 -15.24
CA PHE A 867 0.18 1.76 -16.12
C PHE A 867 -0.87 0.66 -16.36
N LYS A 868 -0.43 -0.55 -16.70
CA LYS A 868 -1.33 -1.67 -16.99
C LYS A 868 -2.14 -2.07 -15.76
N MET A 869 -1.48 -2.28 -14.61
CA MET A 869 -2.19 -2.64 -13.38
C MET A 869 -3.26 -1.59 -13.05
N ASN A 870 -2.95 -0.30 -13.16
CA ASN A 870 -3.88 0.79 -12.88
C ASN A 870 -5.14 0.74 -13.75
N LEU A 871 -5.02 0.43 -15.04
CA LEU A 871 -6.19 0.25 -15.91
C LEU A 871 -7.00 -0.99 -15.51
N THR A 872 -6.33 -2.11 -15.20
CA THR A 872 -7.03 -3.34 -14.80
C THR A 872 -7.77 -3.18 -13.47
N LEU A 873 -7.28 -2.36 -12.53
CA LEU A 873 -7.99 -2.04 -11.29
C LEU A 873 -9.31 -1.30 -11.56
N ALA A 874 -9.32 -0.36 -12.52
CA ALA A 874 -10.55 0.31 -12.97
C ALA A 874 -11.52 -0.67 -13.65
N LEU A 875 -11.01 -1.56 -14.51
CA LEU A 875 -11.80 -2.61 -15.15
C LEU A 875 -12.36 -3.62 -14.14
N ASP A 876 -11.63 -3.96 -13.08
CA ASP A 876 -12.05 -4.95 -12.07
C ASP A 876 -13.04 -4.36 -11.03
N GLY A 877 -13.26 -3.04 -11.04
CA GLY A 877 -14.24 -2.37 -10.18
C GLY A 877 -13.72 -1.91 -8.82
N TYR A 878 -12.41 -1.68 -8.68
CA TYR A 878 -11.85 -1.04 -7.48
C TYR A 878 -12.39 0.39 -7.32
N ALA A 879 -12.51 0.85 -6.07
CA ALA A 879 -13.06 2.18 -5.78
C ALA A 879 -12.03 3.31 -5.91
N GLY A 880 -10.75 2.99 -5.77
CA GLY A 880 -9.67 3.97 -5.92
C GLY A 880 -8.34 3.34 -6.35
N VAL A 881 -7.56 4.12 -7.08
CA VAL A 881 -6.17 3.85 -7.42
C VAL A 881 -5.34 5.03 -6.95
N GLU A 882 -4.21 4.76 -6.29
CA GLU A 882 -3.36 5.76 -5.67
C GLU A 882 -1.99 5.75 -6.31
N HIS A 883 -1.33 6.91 -6.35
CA HIS A 883 -0.17 7.22 -7.17
C HIS A 883 -0.49 7.37 -8.65
N GLU A 884 0.42 7.99 -9.38
CA GLU A 884 0.27 8.28 -10.79
C GLU A 884 0.24 7.03 -11.67
N LEU A 885 -0.31 7.17 -12.88
CA LEU A 885 -0.45 6.08 -13.83
C LEU A 885 0.86 5.66 -14.51
N SER A 886 2.01 6.15 -14.05
CA SER A 886 3.32 6.15 -14.74
C SER A 886 3.40 7.08 -15.94
N LEU A 887 2.44 6.98 -16.88
CA LEU A 887 2.44 7.78 -18.10
C LEU A 887 2.02 9.23 -17.82
N THR A 888 2.74 10.18 -18.41
CA THR A 888 2.50 11.61 -18.17
C THR A 888 1.30 12.14 -18.93
N THR A 889 1.02 11.57 -20.10
CA THR A 889 -0.10 11.94 -20.98
C THR A 889 -1.00 10.75 -21.23
N ILE A 890 -2.31 10.97 -21.09
CA ILE A 890 -3.37 10.03 -21.42
C ILE A 890 -4.30 10.65 -22.48
N TYR A 891 -5.01 9.81 -23.22
CA TYR A 891 -5.96 10.21 -24.26
C TYR A 891 -7.38 9.71 -23.96
N GLY A 892 -8.32 9.99 -24.86
CA GLY A 892 -9.74 9.77 -24.67
C GLY A 892 -10.13 8.35 -24.24
N ASP A 893 -9.34 7.33 -24.59
CA ASP A 893 -9.57 5.95 -24.19
C ASP A 893 -9.42 5.76 -22.67
N VAL A 894 -8.28 6.13 -22.10
CA VAL A 894 -7.99 6.04 -20.67
C VAL A 894 -8.81 7.05 -19.88
N VAL A 895 -8.99 8.26 -20.41
CA VAL A 895 -9.84 9.30 -19.78
C VAL A 895 -11.27 8.79 -19.58
N LYS A 896 -11.88 8.21 -20.63
CA LYS A 896 -13.23 7.63 -20.54
C LYS A 896 -13.28 6.45 -19.56
N LEU A 897 -12.28 5.57 -19.58
CA LEU A 897 -12.21 4.45 -18.63
C LEU A 897 -12.22 4.95 -17.18
N LEU A 898 -11.37 5.93 -16.84
CA LEU A 898 -11.32 6.48 -15.48
C LEU A 898 -12.61 7.23 -15.11
N ALA A 899 -13.18 7.99 -16.05
CA ALA A 899 -14.42 8.73 -15.80
C ALA A 899 -15.65 7.83 -15.59
N GLU A 900 -15.80 6.80 -16.42
CA GLU A 900 -17.02 5.96 -16.43
C GLU A 900 -16.92 4.72 -15.53
N SER A 901 -15.71 4.26 -15.20
CA SER A 901 -15.53 3.14 -14.24
C SER A 901 -16.02 3.47 -12.84
N GLY A 902 -16.06 4.76 -12.48
CA GLY A 902 -16.42 5.24 -11.15
C GLY A 902 -15.28 5.15 -10.13
N ILE A 903 -14.07 4.78 -10.55
CA ILE A 903 -12.87 4.81 -9.71
C ILE A 903 -12.53 6.25 -9.33
N THR A 904 -11.85 6.43 -8.18
CA THR A 904 -11.17 7.70 -7.86
C THR A 904 -9.68 7.54 -8.15
N TYR A 905 -9.14 8.38 -9.02
CA TYR A 905 -7.70 8.43 -9.30
C TYR A 905 -7.03 9.44 -8.38
N THR A 906 -6.16 9.00 -7.47
CA THR A 906 -5.42 9.88 -6.56
C THR A 906 -3.96 9.92 -7.00
N PRO A 907 -3.52 10.94 -7.79
CA PRO A 907 -2.19 10.92 -8.41
C PRO A 907 -1.04 11.03 -7.42
N THR A 908 -1.26 11.69 -6.28
CA THR A 908 -0.26 11.85 -5.21
C THR A 908 1.04 12.46 -5.75
N LEU A 909 0.93 13.54 -6.54
CA LEU A 909 2.04 14.17 -7.29
C LEU A 909 3.23 14.60 -6.41
N ILE A 910 2.97 14.86 -5.13
CA ILE A 910 4.02 15.12 -4.15
C ILE A 910 5.06 14.00 -4.03
N VAL A 911 4.66 12.75 -4.35
CA VAL A 911 5.51 11.56 -4.41
C VAL A 911 5.15 10.72 -5.62
N THR A 912 5.76 11.08 -6.75
CA THR A 912 5.69 10.28 -7.96
C THR A 912 6.69 9.13 -7.90
N GLY A 913 6.28 7.94 -8.31
CA GLY A 913 7.19 6.81 -8.54
C GLY A 913 7.88 6.88 -9.90
N ALA A 914 7.23 7.46 -10.92
CA ALA A 914 7.78 7.72 -12.24
C ALA A 914 8.26 9.18 -12.37
N GLY A 915 9.58 9.37 -12.32
CA GLY A 915 10.24 10.67 -12.48
C GLY A 915 10.46 11.40 -11.16
N LEU A 916 10.66 12.72 -11.23
CA LEU A 916 11.03 13.53 -10.09
C LEU A 916 9.82 13.92 -9.24
N ALA A 917 9.80 13.46 -7.98
CA ALA A 917 8.77 13.77 -7.00
C ALA A 917 8.54 15.28 -6.81
N GLY A 918 7.26 15.68 -6.76
CA GLY A 918 6.86 17.08 -6.70
C GLY A 918 7.33 17.81 -5.43
N GLU A 919 7.56 17.11 -4.32
CA GLU A 919 8.09 17.73 -3.09
C GLU A 919 9.41 18.49 -3.32
N HIS A 920 10.28 18.00 -4.21
CA HIS A 920 11.58 18.61 -4.47
C HIS A 920 11.46 20.00 -5.11
N GLN A 921 10.42 20.23 -5.91
CA GLN A 921 10.11 21.55 -6.44
C GLN A 921 9.81 22.53 -5.30
N TRP A 922 9.01 22.11 -4.32
CA TRP A 922 8.55 22.98 -3.24
C TRP A 922 9.62 23.30 -2.24
N TYR A 923 10.48 22.33 -1.90
CA TYR A 923 11.67 22.63 -1.13
C TYR A 923 12.49 23.72 -1.84
N ARG A 924 12.75 23.60 -3.15
CA ARG A 924 13.51 24.62 -3.90
C ARG A 924 12.84 26.00 -3.88
N ASP A 925 11.53 26.05 -4.08
CA ASP A 925 10.80 27.29 -4.37
C ASP A 925 10.20 28.00 -3.15
N VAL A 926 10.14 27.33 -1.99
CA VAL A 926 9.51 27.83 -0.76
C VAL A 926 10.48 27.72 0.40
N ASP A 927 10.50 28.77 1.23
CA ASP A 927 11.18 28.70 2.53
C ASP A 927 10.32 27.90 3.52
N VAL A 928 10.66 26.62 3.64
CA VAL A 928 10.02 25.68 4.56
C VAL A 928 10.64 25.78 5.96
N HIS A 929 11.93 26.14 6.05
CA HIS A 929 12.68 26.08 7.30
C HIS A 929 12.22 27.16 8.28
N ASP A 930 11.96 28.37 7.78
CA ASP A 930 11.59 29.52 8.59
C ASP A 930 10.07 29.83 8.59
N ASP A 931 9.23 28.92 8.07
CA ASP A 931 7.78 29.06 8.17
C ASP A 931 7.32 28.98 9.65
N ALA A 932 6.75 30.09 10.14
CA ALA A 932 6.38 30.23 11.55
C ALA A 932 5.33 29.19 12.00
N LYS A 933 4.37 28.84 11.14
CA LYS A 933 3.33 27.85 11.47
C LYS A 933 3.91 26.43 11.50
N LEU A 934 4.81 26.09 10.58
CA LEU A 934 5.55 24.81 10.63
C LEU A 934 6.42 24.74 11.88
N ARG A 935 7.24 25.75 12.19
CA ARG A 935 8.09 25.79 13.40
C ARG A 935 7.28 25.64 14.70
N ARG A 936 6.02 26.05 14.70
CA ARG A 936 5.11 25.91 15.85
C ARG A 936 4.64 24.47 16.06
N PHE A 937 4.24 23.78 14.98
CA PHE A 937 3.56 22.48 15.05
C PHE A 937 4.43 21.28 14.70
N LEU A 938 5.59 21.48 14.09
CA LEU A 938 6.58 20.44 13.83
C LEU A 938 7.66 20.48 14.92
N PRO A 939 8.13 19.32 15.41
CA PRO A 939 9.37 19.25 16.18
C PRO A 939 10.54 19.86 15.39
N HIS A 940 11.40 20.64 16.06
CA HIS A 940 12.48 21.38 15.41
C HIS A 940 13.43 20.46 14.64
N GLU A 941 13.82 19.33 15.22
CA GLU A 941 14.77 18.42 14.58
C GLU A 941 14.15 17.69 13.36
N GLU A 942 12.82 17.52 13.31
CA GLU A 942 12.14 17.00 12.12
C GLU A 942 12.19 18.00 10.96
N LEU A 943 11.97 19.28 11.27
CA LEU A 943 12.07 20.35 10.29
C LEU A 943 13.51 20.47 9.76
N ASP A 944 14.49 20.45 10.66
CA ASP A 944 15.92 20.49 10.32
C ASP A 944 16.34 19.32 9.43
N ARG A 945 15.91 18.11 9.80
CA ARG A 945 16.18 16.89 9.03
C ARG A 945 15.71 16.99 7.59
N ARG A 946 14.59 17.68 7.36
CA ARG A 946 14.00 17.86 6.02
C ARG A 946 14.60 19.02 5.23
N THR A 947 15.11 20.05 5.91
CA THR A 947 15.39 21.33 5.27
C THR A 947 16.86 21.73 5.24
N LEU A 948 17.69 21.33 6.23
CA LEU A 948 19.08 21.79 6.34
C LEU A 948 20.02 21.25 5.26
N ARG A 949 19.82 20.00 4.80
CA ARG A 949 20.65 19.36 3.77
C ARG A 949 19.78 18.69 2.74
N ARG A 950 19.89 19.11 1.48
CA ARG A 950 19.08 18.60 0.36
C ARG A 950 19.95 17.78 -0.59
N GLY A 951 19.50 16.58 -0.91
CA GLY A 951 20.25 15.61 -1.74
C GLY A 951 19.91 15.62 -3.22
N VAL A 952 18.87 16.34 -3.65
CA VAL A 952 18.37 16.32 -5.05
C VAL A 952 18.28 17.75 -5.59
N LEU A 953 18.93 18.01 -6.73
CA LEU A 953 18.78 19.25 -7.49
C LEU A 953 17.73 19.05 -8.60
N ALA A 954 16.55 19.62 -8.40
CA ALA A 954 15.45 19.56 -9.36
C ALA A 954 15.51 20.75 -10.33
N LEU A 955 15.86 20.53 -11.61
CA LEU A 955 15.70 21.54 -12.65
C LEU A 955 14.23 21.59 -13.12
N PRO A 956 13.63 22.78 -13.36
CA PRO A 956 12.22 22.89 -13.74
C PRO A 956 11.83 22.08 -15.00
N ASN A 957 12.72 22.01 -15.99
CA ASN A 957 12.47 21.29 -17.25
C ASN A 957 12.65 19.76 -17.14
N GLN A 958 12.90 19.24 -15.94
CA GLN A 958 13.08 17.82 -15.66
C GLN A 958 11.91 17.22 -14.86
N SER A 959 10.84 18.00 -14.63
CA SER A 959 9.67 17.60 -13.85
C SER A 959 8.44 17.41 -14.74
N GLU A 960 7.74 16.30 -14.56
CA GLU A 960 6.53 15.94 -15.31
C GLU A 960 5.22 16.27 -14.57
N ILE A 961 5.32 16.92 -13.42
CA ILE A 961 4.19 17.18 -12.50
C ILE A 961 3.05 17.94 -13.20
N ARG A 962 3.36 18.92 -14.06
CA ARG A 962 2.33 19.66 -14.81
C ARG A 962 1.62 18.79 -15.84
N HIS A 963 2.33 17.87 -16.52
CA HIS A 963 1.72 16.96 -17.49
C HIS A 963 0.83 15.94 -16.79
N LEU A 964 1.30 15.36 -15.68
CA LEU A 964 0.52 14.46 -14.83
C LEU A 964 -0.75 15.15 -14.29
N ALA A 965 -0.62 16.40 -13.82
CA ALA A 965 -1.76 17.20 -13.37
C ALA A 965 -2.73 17.53 -14.52
N ALA A 966 -2.23 17.81 -15.73
CA ALA A 966 -3.07 18.04 -16.90
C ALA A 966 -3.86 16.77 -17.30
N SER A 967 -3.23 15.60 -17.21
CA SER A 967 -3.90 14.30 -17.37
C SER A 967 -4.99 14.10 -16.33
N ALA A 968 -4.72 14.40 -15.06
CA ALA A 968 -5.74 14.36 -14.00
C ALA A 968 -6.91 15.34 -14.25
N ARG A 969 -6.64 16.54 -14.79
CA ARG A 969 -7.67 17.49 -15.21
C ARG A 969 -8.57 16.91 -16.31
N GLN A 970 -8.03 16.21 -17.30
CA GLN A 970 -8.84 15.61 -18.37
C GLN A 970 -9.87 14.62 -17.81
N VAL A 971 -9.50 13.83 -16.78
CA VAL A 971 -10.42 12.93 -16.08
C VAL A 971 -11.56 13.72 -15.42
N VAL A 972 -11.27 14.81 -14.72
CA VAL A 972 -12.30 15.68 -14.10
C VAL A 972 -13.22 16.29 -15.16
N ALA A 973 -12.66 16.79 -16.27
CA ALA A 973 -13.42 17.39 -17.36
C ALA A 973 -14.38 16.38 -18.03
N ALA A 974 -14.02 15.09 -18.04
CA ALA A 974 -14.86 14.00 -18.51
C ALA A 974 -15.91 13.52 -17.48
N GLY A 975 -16.00 14.15 -16.31
CA GLY A 975 -16.93 13.78 -15.24
C GLY A 975 -16.40 12.71 -14.27
N GLY A 976 -15.13 12.34 -14.39
CA GLY A 976 -14.43 11.46 -13.47
C GLY A 976 -14.05 12.13 -12.16
N ARG A 977 -13.47 11.35 -11.24
CA ARG A 977 -13.00 11.84 -9.94
C ARG A 977 -11.50 11.67 -9.79
N ILE A 978 -10.87 12.73 -9.30
CA ILE A 978 -9.51 12.67 -8.78
C ILE A 978 -9.49 13.00 -7.29
N GLY A 979 -8.53 12.43 -6.56
CA GLY A 979 -8.36 12.65 -5.12
C GLY A 979 -7.13 13.50 -4.78
N LEU A 980 -7.19 14.22 -3.66
CA LEU A 980 -6.03 14.84 -3.03
C LEU A 980 -5.34 13.80 -2.14
N GLY A 981 -4.05 13.56 -2.38
CA GLY A 981 -3.21 12.67 -1.59
C GLY A 981 -1.87 13.30 -1.26
N ALA A 982 -1.64 13.73 -0.01
CA ALA A 982 -0.38 14.40 0.35
C ALA A 982 0.72 13.42 0.80
N HIS A 983 0.37 12.15 1.00
CA HIS A 983 1.22 11.01 1.40
C HIS A 983 2.09 11.23 2.66
N GLY A 984 1.89 12.35 3.35
CA GLY A 984 2.66 12.71 4.53
C GLY A 984 4.13 13.03 4.22
N GLN A 985 4.48 13.44 2.99
CA GLN A 985 5.84 13.90 2.65
C GLN A 985 6.23 15.05 3.57
N LEU A 986 5.35 16.03 3.76
CA LEU A 986 5.49 17.04 4.80
C LEU A 986 4.11 17.29 5.40
N GLN A 987 3.94 16.95 6.68
CA GLN A 987 2.67 17.11 7.38
C GLN A 987 2.29 18.60 7.46
N GLY A 988 0.99 18.90 7.35
CA GLY A 988 0.49 20.26 7.24
C GLY A 988 0.52 20.76 5.79
N VAL A 989 1.58 21.49 5.43
CA VAL A 989 1.65 22.22 4.15
C VAL A 989 1.64 21.29 2.92
N GLY A 990 2.01 20.02 3.05
CA GLY A 990 2.04 19.07 1.92
C GLY A 990 0.70 18.89 1.21
N ALA A 991 -0.43 18.99 1.92
CA ALA A 991 -1.76 18.95 1.31
C ALA A 991 -1.99 20.14 0.35
N HIS A 992 -1.45 21.31 0.70
CA HIS A 992 -1.52 22.48 -0.18
C HIS A 992 -0.59 22.33 -1.39
N TRP A 993 0.58 21.74 -1.20
CA TRP A 993 1.49 21.44 -2.32
C TRP A 993 0.81 20.55 -3.35
N GLU A 994 0.18 19.45 -2.90
CA GLU A 994 -0.59 18.56 -3.79
C GLU A 994 -1.72 19.32 -4.51
N LEU A 995 -2.50 20.11 -3.76
CA LEU A 995 -3.56 20.95 -4.33
C LEU A 995 -3.04 21.90 -5.43
N TRP A 996 -1.91 22.55 -5.19
CA TRP A 996 -1.31 23.49 -6.14
C TRP A 996 -0.70 22.79 -7.35
N MET A 997 -0.12 21.61 -7.16
CA MET A 997 0.39 20.80 -8.27
C MET A 997 -0.75 20.34 -9.19
N LEU A 998 -1.84 19.84 -8.61
CA LEU A 998 -3.05 19.50 -9.38
C LEU A 998 -3.61 20.73 -10.10
N GLN A 999 -3.69 21.87 -9.43
CA GLN A 999 -4.13 23.13 -10.04
C GLN A 999 -3.21 23.59 -11.18
N SER A 1000 -1.90 23.33 -11.09
CA SER A 1000 -0.93 23.71 -12.12
C SER A 1000 -1.13 22.98 -13.46
N GLY A 1001 -1.85 21.85 -13.46
CA GLY A 1001 -2.32 21.16 -14.67
C GLY A 1001 -3.52 21.82 -15.35
N GLY A 1002 -3.98 22.94 -14.80
CA GLY A 1002 -5.02 23.79 -15.36
C GLY A 1002 -6.38 23.66 -14.70
N LEU A 1003 -6.58 22.87 -13.64
CA LEU A 1003 -7.87 22.91 -12.92
C LEU A 1003 -8.19 24.36 -12.54
N THR A 1004 -9.46 24.75 -12.67
CA THR A 1004 -9.90 26.00 -12.04
C THR A 1004 -9.72 25.90 -10.53
N ASN A 1005 -9.58 27.05 -9.85
CA ASN A 1005 -9.46 27.06 -8.40
C ASN A 1005 -10.64 26.35 -7.72
N HIS A 1006 -11.85 26.50 -8.27
CA HIS A 1006 -13.04 25.81 -7.75
C HIS A 1006 -12.96 24.29 -7.91
N GLU A 1007 -12.51 23.79 -9.07
CA GLU A 1007 -12.30 22.34 -9.28
C GLU A 1007 -11.20 21.79 -8.37
N ALA A 1008 -10.09 22.50 -8.20
CA ALA A 1008 -9.01 22.10 -7.30
C ALA A 1008 -9.52 21.97 -5.85
N LEU A 1009 -10.32 22.93 -5.37
CA LEU A 1009 -10.94 22.86 -4.05
C LEU A 1009 -11.97 21.73 -3.93
N ARG A 1010 -12.71 21.41 -5.01
CA ARG A 1010 -13.62 20.26 -5.06
C ARG A 1010 -12.86 18.93 -4.91
N VAL A 1011 -11.69 18.81 -5.54
CA VAL A 1011 -10.79 17.66 -5.39
C VAL A 1011 -10.36 17.47 -3.93
N ALA A 1012 -9.97 18.56 -3.27
CA ALA A 1012 -9.53 18.56 -1.88
C ALA A 1012 -10.64 18.36 -0.85
N THR A 1013 -11.92 18.40 -1.23
CA THR A 1013 -13.05 18.37 -0.29
C THR A 1013 -14.05 17.29 -0.67
N ARG A 1014 -14.95 17.59 -1.61
CA ARG A 1014 -16.08 16.76 -1.98
C ARG A 1014 -15.66 15.43 -2.58
N TYR A 1015 -14.72 15.43 -3.53
CA TYR A 1015 -14.26 14.18 -4.15
C TYR A 1015 -13.53 13.29 -3.15
N GLY A 1016 -12.71 13.87 -2.27
CA GLY A 1016 -12.10 13.13 -1.17
C GLY A 1016 -13.14 12.45 -0.28
N ALA A 1017 -14.18 13.18 0.14
CA ALA A 1017 -15.27 12.63 0.95
C ALA A 1017 -16.07 11.52 0.21
N ASP A 1018 -16.37 11.71 -1.08
CA ASP A 1018 -17.05 10.70 -1.91
C ASP A 1018 -16.19 9.45 -2.16
N ALA A 1019 -14.86 9.59 -2.22
CA ALA A 1019 -13.92 8.49 -2.43
C ALA A 1019 -13.88 7.53 -1.23
N ILE A 1020 -14.00 8.07 -0.02
CA ILE A 1020 -13.99 7.29 1.23
C ILE A 1020 -15.41 6.97 1.75
N GLY A 1021 -16.44 7.19 0.94
CA GLY A 1021 -17.83 6.84 1.28
C GLY A 1021 -18.52 7.76 2.28
N HIS A 1022 -17.99 8.98 2.49
CA HIS A 1022 -18.51 9.94 3.46
C HIS A 1022 -19.04 11.25 2.86
N GLY A 1023 -19.22 11.33 1.53
CA GLY A 1023 -19.79 12.50 0.88
C GLY A 1023 -21.20 12.89 1.33
N LYS A 1024 -21.94 11.97 1.98
CA LYS A 1024 -23.22 12.26 2.66
C LYS A 1024 -23.06 12.89 4.04
N ASN A 1025 -21.88 12.78 4.66
CA ASN A 1025 -21.62 13.23 6.03
C ASN A 1025 -20.82 14.53 6.10
N PHE A 1026 -19.83 14.71 5.22
CA PHE A 1026 -18.96 15.89 5.17
C PHE A 1026 -18.40 16.10 3.75
N GLY A 1027 -17.52 17.10 3.55
CA GLY A 1027 -16.91 17.44 2.26
C GLY A 1027 -17.68 18.50 1.45
N SER A 1028 -18.80 19.00 1.98
CA SER A 1028 -19.53 20.18 1.51
C SER A 1028 -20.28 20.84 2.67
N ILE A 1029 -20.59 22.13 2.54
CA ILE A 1029 -21.35 22.90 3.52
C ILE A 1029 -22.83 22.79 3.15
N GLU A 1030 -23.50 21.79 3.72
CA GLU A 1030 -24.92 21.53 3.49
C GLU A 1030 -25.62 21.21 4.81
N VAL A 1031 -26.89 21.59 4.94
CA VAL A 1031 -27.69 21.31 6.13
C VAL A 1031 -27.74 19.80 6.40
N GLY A 1032 -27.55 19.42 7.67
CA GLY A 1032 -27.52 18.04 8.15
C GLY A 1032 -26.14 17.39 8.14
N LYS A 1033 -25.15 17.96 7.42
CA LYS A 1033 -23.77 17.46 7.44
C LYS A 1033 -23.04 17.86 8.70
N LEU A 1034 -21.96 17.14 8.99
CA LEU A 1034 -21.03 17.48 10.04
C LEU A 1034 -20.38 18.83 9.76
N ALA A 1035 -20.19 19.62 10.82
CA ALA A 1035 -19.54 20.91 10.74
C ALA A 1035 -18.01 20.75 10.71
N ASP A 1036 -17.51 20.35 9.53
CA ASP A 1036 -16.10 20.23 9.17
C ASP A 1036 -15.77 21.30 8.11
N LEU A 1037 -15.25 22.46 8.54
CA LEU A 1037 -15.06 23.65 7.70
C LEU A 1037 -13.80 24.44 8.07
N GLN A 1038 -13.41 25.39 7.24
CA GLN A 1038 -12.26 26.28 7.48
C GLN A 1038 -12.61 27.72 7.11
N VAL A 1039 -12.03 28.67 7.84
CA VAL A 1039 -12.22 30.12 7.66
C VAL A 1039 -10.88 30.73 7.23
N LEU A 1040 -10.87 31.32 6.03
CA LEU A 1040 -9.70 31.90 5.40
C LEU A 1040 -9.81 33.43 5.37
N ASP A 1041 -8.68 34.10 5.59
CA ASP A 1041 -8.60 35.56 5.50
C ASP A 1041 -8.62 36.07 4.05
N ARG A 1042 -8.26 35.22 3.07
CA ARG A 1042 -8.26 35.56 1.64
C ARG A 1042 -9.07 34.56 0.81
N ASN A 1043 -9.49 34.98 -0.38
CA ASN A 1043 -10.33 34.19 -1.27
C ASN A 1043 -9.49 33.20 -2.11
N PRO A 1044 -9.64 31.88 -1.94
CA PRO A 1044 -8.91 30.89 -2.75
C PRO A 1044 -9.42 30.77 -4.20
N LEU A 1045 -10.56 31.38 -4.55
CA LEU A 1045 -11.03 31.41 -5.95
C LEU A 1045 -10.29 32.42 -6.80
N GLU A 1046 -9.72 33.48 -6.20
CA GLU A 1046 -8.89 34.47 -6.90
C GLU A 1046 -7.48 33.94 -7.15
N ASP A 1047 -6.89 33.28 -6.15
CA ASP A 1047 -5.60 32.61 -6.22
C ASP A 1047 -5.62 31.39 -5.31
N ILE A 1048 -5.36 30.21 -5.87
CA ILE A 1048 -5.35 28.96 -5.09
C ILE A 1048 -4.34 29.01 -3.93
N ARG A 1049 -3.28 29.82 -4.01
CA ARG A 1049 -2.31 30.01 -2.92
C ARG A 1049 -2.93 30.65 -1.67
N ASN A 1050 -4.04 31.37 -1.83
CA ASN A 1050 -4.82 31.86 -0.69
C ASN A 1050 -5.39 30.74 0.18
N SER A 1051 -5.34 29.47 -0.29
CA SER A 1051 -5.61 28.29 0.52
C SER A 1051 -4.83 28.25 1.84
N LEU A 1052 -3.67 28.91 1.94
CA LEU A 1052 -2.86 28.98 3.17
C LEU A 1052 -3.32 30.03 4.18
N SER A 1053 -4.22 30.94 3.81
CA SER A 1053 -4.68 32.04 4.67
C SER A 1053 -5.67 31.60 5.76
N ILE A 1054 -5.60 30.34 6.17
CA ILE A 1054 -6.52 29.74 7.13
C ILE A 1054 -6.27 30.36 8.49
N ARG A 1055 -7.32 30.96 9.05
CA ARG A 1055 -7.33 31.56 10.39
C ARG A 1055 -7.97 30.65 11.43
N ARG A 1056 -8.97 29.88 11.00
CA ARG A 1056 -9.69 28.94 11.88
C ARG A 1056 -10.06 27.68 11.13
N VAL A 1057 -10.06 26.56 11.86
CA VAL A 1057 -10.52 25.27 11.37
C VAL A 1057 -11.58 24.73 12.33
N MET A 1058 -12.66 24.18 11.80
CA MET A 1058 -13.70 23.53 12.55
C MET A 1058 -13.70 22.03 12.24
N VAL A 1059 -13.59 21.20 13.26
CA VAL A 1059 -13.70 19.73 13.15
C VAL A 1059 -14.77 19.28 14.11
N ASN A 1060 -15.78 18.58 13.58
CA ASN A 1060 -16.89 18.02 14.34
C ASN A 1060 -17.61 19.09 15.20
N GLY A 1061 -17.75 20.32 14.68
CA GLY A 1061 -18.37 21.46 15.38
C GLY A 1061 -17.48 22.22 16.37
N ARG A 1062 -16.25 21.75 16.64
CA ARG A 1062 -15.28 22.48 17.48
C ARG A 1062 -14.43 23.39 16.62
N LEU A 1063 -14.39 24.68 16.94
CA LEU A 1063 -13.63 25.68 16.20
C LEU A 1063 -12.29 25.93 16.89
N TYR A 1064 -11.19 25.84 16.14
CA TYR A 1064 -9.83 26.08 16.60
C TYR A 1064 -9.21 27.25 15.86
N ASP A 1065 -8.34 27.99 16.55
CA ASP A 1065 -7.46 28.99 15.93
C ASP A 1065 -6.22 28.29 15.34
N THR A 1066 -5.93 28.47 14.06
CA THR A 1066 -4.88 27.68 13.38
C THR A 1066 -3.45 28.13 13.66
N GLU A 1067 -3.25 29.28 14.29
CA GLU A 1067 -1.91 29.74 14.70
C GLU A 1067 -1.50 29.15 16.06
N THR A 1068 -2.48 28.78 16.88
CA THR A 1068 -2.26 28.32 18.26
C THR A 1068 -2.80 26.92 18.54
N MET A 1069 -3.70 26.43 17.68
CA MET A 1069 -4.58 25.28 17.90
C MET A 1069 -5.40 25.36 19.21
N GLY A 1070 -5.59 26.56 19.74
CA GLY A 1070 -6.51 26.81 20.86
C GLY A 1070 -7.97 26.65 20.39
N GLU A 1071 -8.77 25.92 21.17
CA GLU A 1071 -10.21 25.79 20.94
C GLU A 1071 -10.89 27.13 21.23
N VAL A 1072 -11.47 27.76 20.22
CA VAL A 1072 -12.22 29.02 20.28
C VAL A 1072 -13.69 28.77 20.64
N TRP A 1073 -14.24 27.63 20.23
CA TRP A 1073 -15.61 27.22 20.51
C TRP A 1073 -15.74 25.69 20.62
N PRO A 1074 -16.54 25.15 21.56
CA PRO A 1074 -17.31 25.87 22.60
C PRO A 1074 -16.55 26.20 23.89
N ARG A 1075 -15.46 25.50 24.22
CA ARG A 1075 -14.89 25.55 25.59
C ARG A 1075 -13.93 26.70 25.86
N GLN A 1076 -13.37 27.35 24.82
CA GLN A 1076 -12.34 28.39 24.97
C GLN A 1076 -11.11 27.88 25.76
N ARG A 1077 -10.37 26.93 25.16
CA ARG A 1077 -9.26 26.23 25.82
C ARG A 1077 -7.97 26.35 25.00
N ALA A 1078 -6.88 26.75 25.65
CA ALA A 1078 -5.56 26.75 25.03
C ALA A 1078 -5.05 25.32 24.75
N LEU A 1079 -4.29 25.14 23.68
CA LEU A 1079 -3.55 23.90 23.43
C LEU A 1079 -2.54 23.71 24.58
N PRO A 1080 -2.51 22.54 25.24
CA PRO A 1080 -1.44 22.22 26.19
C PRO A 1080 -0.07 22.38 25.55
N ARG A 1081 0.94 22.72 26.36
CA ARG A 1081 2.30 22.84 25.87
C ARG A 1081 2.77 21.52 25.26
N GLN A 1082 3.36 21.60 24.07
CA GLN A 1082 3.90 20.44 23.38
C GLN A 1082 5.36 20.18 23.79
N TRP A 1083 5.78 18.92 23.76
CA TRP A 1083 7.08 18.50 24.29
C TRP A 1083 8.29 19.10 23.56
N TRP A 1084 8.13 19.50 22.29
CA TRP A 1084 9.18 20.14 21.48
C TRP A 1084 9.24 21.67 21.65
N GLN A 1085 8.36 22.26 22.46
CA GLN A 1085 8.34 23.70 22.72
C GLN A 1085 9.16 23.96 23.99
N GLY A 1086 10.41 24.41 23.85
CA GLY A 1086 11.36 24.64 24.95
C GLY A 1086 10.93 25.71 25.97
N ASP A 1087 11.59 25.79 27.12
CA ASP A 1087 11.25 26.73 28.23
C ASP A 1087 11.50 28.22 27.90
N GLY A 1088 12.07 28.52 26.73
CA GLY A 1088 12.30 29.88 26.23
C GLY A 1088 11.98 30.09 24.75
N GLU A 1089 11.34 29.12 24.09
CA GLU A 1089 11.05 29.17 22.65
C GLU A 1089 9.55 29.30 22.40
N VAL A 1090 8.99 30.41 22.84
CA VAL A 1090 7.93 31.07 22.09
C VAL A 1090 8.64 32.19 21.31
N ARG A 1091 9.11 31.88 20.10
CA ARG A 1091 9.54 32.90 19.15
C ARG A 1091 8.42 33.17 18.17
#